data_AF-I3MNT4-F1
#
_entry.id   AF-I3MNT4-F1
#
_cell.length_a   1.000
_cell.length_b   1.000
_cell.length_c   1.000
_cell.angle_alpha   90.00
_cell.angle_beta   90.00
_cell.angle_gamma   90.00
#
_symmetry.space_group_name_H-M   'P 1'
#
loop_
_entity.id
_entity.type
_entity.pdbx_description
1 polymer ?
#
loop_
_entity_poly.entity_id
_entity_poly.type
_entity_poly.pdbx_seq_one_letter_code
_entity_poly.pdbx_strand_id
1 'polypeptide(L)'
;MISKGGSEALLQTLVDAARTASPDYDILLPLFRLLAKVGLRDKKFGQKALELEALDVTLILARKNLSHSQNLLHCLWALRVFASSVTTGAMLGINGAMELLFKVITPYTRKHTRTIRAATEVLAVLLKSKSNSRRAVNRGYVTSLLRLHQDWHNHDTVNTFVMIRRGLLLCLQHIVTFRSGREAFLAAQGMETLFSITQNCLDNKGMEPVISVMLQILRQCYPVSPLPLVTPSSAYVFSVPGNFNPEPPCALPEEDFEDDGDEEVDKDSDSEDVKEEYDDLETDVDKLSSKPGLDRPEEELMQYEAMCLELSYSFEELEPKFGDDANFEDSQNTNHHHIPTAASPKQHCLKKDQTSWGQEKEDTVQTSLLSMVKMGRSSKKRPIKNIYHNVQSNGLGIDSLGNDIPDIQTSPKEDDWDIEAISCPRMSASFSNSSSPREAGEAIDKLLHLHPKHIPFHDPCLYMAKARRTRSVVDFKMVAFPDLWGHCPPPSAQSMLERKCGVQRIKIFEDVRRFIQPNDIINKVIFSLDEPWPLQDTASSCLRFFSKFESGNLRKAIQVREFEYDLLINADVNSCQHQQWFYFKVSGMRANTPYRFNIINCEKPNSQFNYGMQPTLYSVKEALLGRPSWIRTGNEICYYKNHYRQRAAATGGTSGKCYYTLTFVVTFPHDEDVCYLAYHYPYTYSALMTHLDILEKSINPRQVYFRQEVLCHTLGGNPCPLVTITAMPESSSTDHLEQFRHRPYQVITARVHPGESNASWVMKGTLEFLVSSDPVARLLRENFIFKIIPMLNPDGVINGNDLVRHSSFRMEDCGVQGHQLTYPSPTEKKTNAGIFLINV
;
A
#
# COMPACT_ATOMS: atom_id res chain seq x y z
N MET A 1 28.67 -35.20 17.21
CA MET A 1 28.38 -35.28 18.67
C MET A 1 26.90 -35.54 18.89
N ILE A 2 26.00 -34.62 18.48
CA ILE A 2 24.54 -34.76 18.66
C ILE A 2 23.98 -36.00 17.93
N SER A 3 24.32 -36.21 16.65
CA SER A 3 23.89 -37.39 15.87
C SER A 3 24.44 -38.74 16.37
N LYS A 4 25.36 -38.72 17.34
CA LYS A 4 26.01 -39.91 17.91
C LYS A 4 25.65 -40.13 19.39
N GLY A 5 24.56 -39.54 19.88
CA GLY A 5 24.10 -39.70 21.27
C GLY A 5 24.88 -38.89 22.32
N GLY A 6 25.69 -37.92 21.90
CA GLY A 6 26.54 -37.15 22.83
C GLY A 6 25.74 -36.23 23.78
N SER A 7 24.55 -35.79 23.39
CA SER A 7 23.64 -35.01 24.25
C SER A 7 23.13 -35.84 25.43
N GLU A 8 22.71 -37.07 25.15
CA GLU A 8 22.17 -38.05 26.08
C GLU A 8 23.25 -38.48 27.08
N ALA A 9 24.48 -38.73 26.59
CA ALA A 9 25.61 -39.05 27.45
C ALA A 9 25.92 -37.92 28.45
N LEU A 10 25.87 -36.65 28.02
CA LEU A 10 26.09 -35.51 28.91
C LEU A 10 24.97 -35.33 29.94
N LEU A 11 23.72 -35.55 29.53
CA LEU A 11 22.56 -35.50 30.43
C LEU A 11 22.62 -36.62 31.46
N GLN A 12 22.98 -37.85 31.05
CA GLN A 12 23.18 -38.97 31.96
C GLN A 12 24.31 -38.70 32.96
N THR A 13 25.44 -38.18 32.47
CA THR A 13 26.57 -37.79 33.33
C THR A 13 26.15 -36.77 34.39
N LEU A 14 25.28 -35.82 34.03
CA LEU A 14 24.74 -34.85 34.98
C LEU A 14 23.91 -35.53 36.07
N VAL A 15 23.01 -36.43 35.68
CA VAL A 15 22.15 -37.16 36.61
C VAL A 15 22.98 -38.00 37.58
N ASP A 16 23.98 -38.71 37.07
CA ASP A 16 24.87 -39.55 37.86
C ASP A 16 25.70 -38.73 38.84
N ALA A 17 26.31 -37.62 38.37
CA ALA A 17 27.11 -36.74 39.21
C ALA A 17 26.27 -36.03 40.29
N ALA A 18 25.04 -35.65 39.97
CA ALA A 18 24.14 -34.93 40.86
C ALA A 18 23.47 -35.80 41.93
N ARG A 19 23.36 -37.11 41.70
CA ARG A 19 22.77 -38.08 42.65
C ARG A 19 23.72 -38.55 43.75
N THR A 20 24.98 -38.11 43.71
CA THR A 20 25.94 -38.37 44.79
C THR A 20 25.51 -37.66 46.09
N ALA A 21 25.86 -38.24 47.24
CA ALA A 21 25.45 -37.71 48.56
C ALA A 21 25.93 -36.26 48.80
N SER A 22 27.08 -35.90 48.22
CA SER A 22 27.62 -34.54 48.18
C SER A 22 27.96 -34.17 46.73
N PRO A 23 27.11 -33.41 46.03
CA PRO A 23 27.33 -33.04 44.63
C PRO A 23 28.65 -32.26 44.46
N ASP A 24 29.54 -32.75 43.61
CA ASP A 24 30.83 -32.12 43.31
C ASP A 24 30.65 -30.99 42.27
N TYR A 25 30.75 -29.74 42.74
CA TYR A 25 30.59 -28.56 41.87
C TYR A 25 31.79 -28.30 40.95
N ASP A 26 32.97 -28.87 41.23
CA ASP A 26 34.10 -28.75 40.31
C ASP A 26 33.84 -29.52 39.01
N ILE A 27 33.02 -30.57 39.08
CA ILE A 27 32.54 -31.33 37.92
C ILE A 27 31.23 -30.74 37.35
N LEU A 28 30.26 -30.40 38.23
CA LEU A 28 28.93 -29.97 37.78
C LEU A 28 28.95 -28.61 37.05
N LEU A 29 29.77 -27.64 37.48
CA LEU A 29 29.76 -26.32 36.86
C LEU A 29 30.26 -26.35 35.39
N PRO A 30 31.41 -26.98 35.05
CA PRO A 30 31.80 -27.19 33.66
C PRO A 30 30.75 -27.96 32.85
N LEU A 31 30.14 -28.98 33.46
CA LEU A 31 29.12 -29.80 32.81
C LEU A 31 27.88 -28.99 32.43
N PHE A 32 27.36 -28.16 33.34
CA PHE A 32 26.26 -27.24 33.04
C PHE A 32 26.58 -26.25 31.91
N ARG A 33 27.82 -25.72 31.85
CA ARG A 33 28.25 -24.87 30.73
C ARG A 33 28.23 -25.62 29.41
N LEU A 34 28.65 -26.87 29.43
CA LEU A 34 28.69 -27.72 28.24
C LEU A 34 27.27 -28.05 27.77
N LEU A 35 26.38 -28.45 28.69
CA LEU A 35 24.96 -28.69 28.41
C LEU A 35 24.29 -27.46 27.80
N ALA A 36 24.51 -26.27 28.37
CA ALA A 36 23.95 -25.03 27.84
C ALA A 36 24.42 -24.73 26.41
N LYS A 37 25.67 -25.05 26.05
CA LYS A 37 26.19 -24.86 24.69
C LYS A 37 25.69 -25.92 23.71
N VAL A 38 25.63 -27.18 24.14
CA VAL A 38 25.22 -28.31 23.30
C VAL A 38 23.73 -28.25 23.01
N GLY A 39 22.90 -27.98 24.02
CA GLY A 39 21.45 -27.98 23.84
C GLY A 39 20.93 -26.82 22.97
N LEU A 40 21.67 -25.71 22.83
CA LEU A 40 21.35 -24.68 21.82
C LEU A 40 21.42 -25.19 20.37
N ARG A 41 22.06 -26.34 20.13
CA ARG A 41 22.22 -26.96 18.82
C ARG A 41 21.38 -28.22 18.63
N ASP A 42 20.70 -28.69 19.68
CA ASP A 42 19.86 -29.89 19.64
C ASP A 42 18.40 -29.51 19.88
N LYS A 43 17.57 -29.58 18.82
CA LYS A 43 16.14 -29.23 18.89
C LYS A 43 15.34 -30.12 19.84
N LYS A 44 15.81 -31.34 20.13
CA LYS A 44 15.13 -32.30 21.01
C LYS A 44 15.74 -32.36 22.42
N PHE A 45 16.60 -31.40 22.76
CA PHE A 45 17.37 -31.46 24.01
C PHE A 45 16.49 -31.44 25.26
N GLY A 46 15.44 -30.61 25.29
CA GLY A 46 14.49 -30.58 26.40
C GLY A 46 13.79 -31.93 26.62
N GLN A 47 13.34 -32.56 25.53
CA GLN A 47 12.68 -33.87 25.58
C GLN A 47 13.62 -34.96 26.13
N LYS A 48 14.87 -34.97 25.66
CA LYS A 48 15.90 -35.90 26.19
C LYS A 48 16.20 -35.65 27.66
N ALA A 49 16.25 -34.38 28.09
CA ALA A 49 16.47 -34.02 29.47
C ALA A 49 15.30 -34.43 30.39
N LEU A 50 14.08 -34.46 29.85
CA LEU A 50 12.90 -34.99 30.53
C LEU A 50 12.97 -36.52 30.66
N GLU A 51 13.24 -37.23 29.56
CA GLU A 51 13.34 -38.71 29.53
C GLU A 51 14.43 -39.26 30.46
N LEU A 52 15.52 -38.51 30.63
CA LEU A 52 16.64 -38.88 31.51
C LEU A 52 16.52 -38.29 32.92
N GLU A 53 15.40 -37.67 33.29
CA GLU A 53 15.17 -37.02 34.60
C GLU A 53 16.14 -35.87 34.95
N ALA A 54 16.96 -35.42 33.99
CA ALA A 54 17.95 -34.37 34.17
C ALA A 54 17.30 -33.00 34.50
N LEU A 55 16.07 -32.80 34.03
CA LEU A 55 15.25 -31.62 34.28
C LEU A 55 14.97 -31.42 35.78
N ASP A 56 14.45 -32.45 36.44
CA ASP A 56 14.12 -32.41 37.87
C ASP A 56 15.36 -32.33 38.74
N VAL A 57 16.39 -33.11 38.39
CA VAL A 57 17.70 -33.08 39.06
C VAL A 57 18.29 -31.67 39.06
N THR A 58 18.27 -30.99 37.90
CA THR A 58 18.80 -29.64 37.78
C THR A 58 17.96 -28.63 38.55
N LEU A 59 16.63 -28.79 38.55
CA LEU A 59 15.74 -27.93 39.32
C LEU A 59 15.95 -28.08 40.83
N ILE A 60 16.17 -29.30 41.33
CA ILE A 60 16.51 -29.58 42.73
C ILE A 60 17.86 -28.95 43.10
N LEU A 61 18.88 -29.09 42.26
CA LEU A 61 20.17 -28.44 42.46
C LEU A 61 20.03 -26.91 42.48
N ALA A 62 19.22 -26.33 41.60
CA ALA A 62 18.95 -24.89 41.61
C ALA A 62 18.30 -24.44 42.93
N ARG A 63 17.31 -25.19 43.46
CA ARG A 63 16.69 -24.91 44.78
C ARG A 63 17.71 -24.95 45.91
N LYS A 64 18.64 -25.90 45.92
CA LYS A 64 19.69 -26.03 46.95
C LYS A 64 20.72 -24.90 46.90
N ASN A 65 20.89 -24.23 45.77
CA ASN A 65 21.94 -23.21 45.55
C ASN A 65 21.43 -21.76 45.58
N LEU A 66 20.28 -21.48 46.19
CA LEU A 66 19.74 -20.11 46.26
C LEU A 66 20.71 -19.08 46.89
N SER A 67 21.53 -19.49 47.85
CA SER A 67 22.57 -18.67 48.48
C SER A 67 23.89 -18.62 47.70
N HIS A 68 24.10 -19.52 46.72
CA HIS A 68 25.35 -19.66 45.97
C HIS A 68 25.17 -19.18 44.53
N SER A 69 25.33 -17.87 44.31
CA SER A 69 24.96 -17.21 43.04
C SER A 69 25.64 -17.80 41.80
N GLN A 70 26.87 -18.29 41.95
CA GLN A 70 27.62 -18.91 40.85
C GLN A 70 27.03 -20.27 40.49
N ASN A 71 26.76 -21.13 41.47
CA ASN A 71 26.18 -22.45 41.21
C ASN A 71 24.78 -22.32 40.60
N LEU A 72 23.98 -21.42 41.15
CA LEU A 72 22.65 -21.12 40.63
C LEU A 72 22.70 -20.62 39.17
N LEU A 73 23.63 -19.72 38.84
CA LEU A 73 23.77 -19.21 37.46
C LEU A 73 23.95 -20.33 36.43
N HIS A 74 24.77 -21.34 36.75
CA HIS A 74 25.02 -22.46 35.84
C HIS A 74 23.82 -23.39 35.72
N CYS A 75 23.11 -23.64 36.83
CA CYS A 75 21.85 -24.37 36.79
C CYS A 75 20.81 -23.65 35.90
N LEU A 76 20.71 -22.32 36.01
CA LEU A 76 19.79 -21.51 35.20
C LEU A 76 20.12 -21.57 33.70
N TRP A 77 21.40 -21.58 33.32
CA TRP A 77 21.80 -21.77 31.92
C TRP A 77 21.35 -23.11 31.35
N ALA A 78 21.44 -24.18 32.13
CA ALA A 78 20.93 -25.49 31.72
C ALA A 78 19.40 -25.51 31.64
N LEU A 79 18.70 -24.99 32.66
CA LEU A 79 17.23 -24.89 32.68
C LEU A 79 16.67 -24.09 31.50
N ARG A 80 17.36 -23.02 31.08
CA ARG A 80 16.96 -22.24 29.90
C ARG A 80 16.89 -23.09 28.64
N VAL A 81 17.81 -24.03 28.49
CA VAL A 81 17.93 -24.87 27.30
C VAL A 81 17.05 -26.12 27.42
N PHE A 82 16.82 -26.60 28.63
CA PHE A 82 15.82 -27.64 28.89
C PHE A 82 14.41 -27.17 28.54
N ALA A 83 14.08 -25.91 28.86
CA ALA A 83 12.81 -25.29 28.50
C ALA A 83 12.69 -24.87 27.02
N SER A 84 13.53 -25.42 26.12
CA SER A 84 13.55 -25.01 24.71
C SER A 84 12.28 -25.39 23.95
N SER A 85 11.56 -26.44 24.37
CA SER A 85 10.23 -26.79 23.85
C SER A 85 9.13 -26.28 24.78
N VAL A 86 7.94 -26.01 24.22
CA VAL A 86 6.80 -25.50 24.99
C VAL A 86 6.34 -26.55 26.00
N THR A 87 6.31 -27.82 25.57
CA THR A 87 5.96 -28.99 26.38
C THR A 87 6.85 -29.17 27.62
N THR A 88 8.17 -29.11 27.44
CA THR A 88 9.13 -29.26 28.56
C THR A 88 9.13 -28.04 29.48
N GLY A 89 8.91 -26.84 28.92
CA GLY A 89 8.67 -25.63 29.68
C GLY A 89 7.42 -25.72 30.56
N ALA A 90 6.32 -26.25 30.03
CA ALA A 90 5.08 -26.48 30.80
C ALA A 90 5.33 -27.42 31.98
N MET A 91 6.07 -28.52 31.76
CA MET A 91 6.43 -29.47 32.82
C MET A 91 7.31 -28.84 33.91
N LEU A 92 8.33 -28.06 33.53
CA LEU A 92 9.14 -27.29 34.49
C LEU A 92 8.28 -26.35 35.35
N GLY A 93 7.26 -25.73 34.75
CA GLY A 93 6.32 -24.89 35.47
C GLY A 93 5.50 -25.67 36.50
N ILE A 94 5.00 -26.86 36.15
CA ILE A 94 4.32 -27.78 37.09
C ILE A 94 5.25 -28.16 38.25
N ASN A 95 6.52 -28.43 37.96
CA ASN A 95 7.51 -28.83 38.97
C ASN A 95 8.03 -27.64 39.81
N GLY A 96 7.39 -26.48 39.69
CA GLY A 96 7.59 -25.31 40.52
C GLY A 96 8.82 -24.47 40.16
N ALA A 97 9.29 -24.56 38.91
CA ALA A 97 10.42 -23.74 38.44
C ALA A 97 10.08 -22.25 38.43
N MET A 98 8.83 -21.89 38.13
CA MET A 98 8.40 -20.49 38.07
C MET A 98 8.52 -19.80 39.44
N GLU A 99 8.15 -20.47 40.53
CA GLU A 99 8.24 -19.99 41.91
C GLU A 99 9.69 -19.83 42.35
N LEU A 100 10.56 -20.77 41.94
CA LEU A 100 11.99 -20.67 42.18
C LEU A 100 12.55 -19.42 41.51
N LEU A 101 12.24 -19.21 40.24
CA LEU A 101 12.70 -18.05 39.48
C LEU A 101 12.15 -16.74 40.07
N PHE A 102 10.88 -16.73 40.46
CA PHE A 102 10.26 -15.56 41.08
C PHE A 102 10.93 -15.17 42.40
N LYS A 103 11.31 -16.15 43.23
CA LYS A 103 12.11 -15.92 44.45
C LYS A 103 13.48 -15.30 44.16
N VAL A 104 14.09 -15.64 43.02
CA VAL A 104 15.41 -15.09 42.61
C VAL A 104 15.27 -13.68 42.01
N ILE A 105 14.18 -13.41 41.31
CA ILE A 105 13.97 -12.17 40.53
C ILE A 105 13.33 -11.06 41.36
N THR A 106 12.38 -11.36 42.25
CA THR A 106 11.59 -10.36 42.97
C THR A 106 12.36 -9.44 43.93
N PRO A 107 13.43 -9.87 44.61
CA PRO A 107 14.24 -8.94 45.38
C PRO A 107 14.96 -7.99 44.42
N TYR A 108 14.59 -6.71 44.42
CA TYR A 108 15.42 -5.70 43.74
C TYR A 108 16.80 -5.68 44.38
N THR A 109 17.84 -6.02 43.61
CA THR A 109 19.22 -5.98 44.08
C THR A 109 20.18 -5.76 42.92
N ARG A 110 21.20 -4.93 43.18
CA ARG A 110 22.34 -4.74 42.25
C ARG A 110 23.43 -5.79 42.44
N LYS A 111 23.29 -6.70 43.41
CA LYS A 111 24.17 -7.85 43.60
C LYS A 111 23.72 -9.02 42.71
N HIS A 112 24.66 -9.83 42.23
CA HIS A 112 24.38 -11.04 41.44
C HIS A 112 23.50 -10.81 40.19
N THR A 113 23.64 -9.65 39.53
CA THR A 113 22.86 -9.24 38.35
C THR A 113 22.92 -10.22 37.18
N ARG A 114 24.03 -10.96 37.03
CA ARG A 114 24.16 -12.04 36.03
C ARG A 114 23.16 -13.18 36.29
N THR A 115 22.96 -13.54 37.56
CA THR A 115 22.02 -14.59 37.99
C THR A 115 20.59 -14.11 37.81
N ILE A 116 20.28 -12.85 38.16
CA ILE A 116 18.95 -12.26 37.93
C ILE A 116 18.62 -12.23 36.43
N ARG A 117 19.56 -11.76 35.60
CA ARG A 117 19.40 -11.79 34.15
C ARG A 117 19.10 -13.18 33.63
N ALA A 118 19.91 -14.17 34.01
CA ALA A 118 19.69 -15.56 33.60
C ALA A 118 18.31 -16.07 34.08
N ALA A 119 17.89 -15.74 35.30
CA ALA A 119 16.58 -16.12 35.82
C ALA A 119 15.43 -15.48 35.01
N THR A 120 15.52 -14.19 34.65
CA THR A 120 14.51 -13.54 33.80
C THR A 120 14.44 -14.16 32.40
N GLU A 121 15.58 -14.57 31.84
CA GLU A 121 15.62 -15.25 30.54
C GLU A 121 14.98 -16.64 30.61
N VAL A 122 15.22 -17.41 31.68
CA VAL A 122 14.55 -18.72 31.89
C VAL A 122 13.05 -18.51 32.08
N LEU A 123 12.63 -17.54 32.90
CA LEU A 123 11.23 -17.26 33.15
C LEU A 123 10.49 -16.88 31.86
N ALA A 124 11.08 -16.01 31.03
CA ALA A 124 10.51 -15.64 29.75
C ALA A 124 10.30 -16.87 28.83
N VAL A 125 11.27 -17.79 28.79
CA VAL A 125 11.14 -19.03 28.00
C VAL A 125 10.02 -19.92 28.54
N LEU A 126 9.91 -20.10 29.86
CA LEU A 126 8.83 -20.89 30.47
C LEU A 126 7.43 -20.31 30.19
N LEU A 127 7.32 -18.98 30.12
CA LEU A 127 6.05 -18.27 29.88
C LEU A 127 5.56 -18.36 28.43
N LYS A 128 6.35 -18.92 27.50
CA LYS A 128 5.85 -19.24 26.15
C LYS A 128 4.71 -20.27 26.16
N SER A 129 4.65 -21.14 27.17
CA SER A 129 3.53 -22.08 27.35
C SER A 129 2.28 -21.35 27.85
N LYS A 130 1.13 -21.67 27.25
CA LYS A 130 -0.19 -21.12 27.63
C LYS A 130 -0.52 -21.52 29.06
N SER A 131 -0.28 -22.78 29.43
CA SER A 131 -0.52 -23.28 30.80
C SER A 131 0.32 -22.54 31.84
N ASN A 132 1.60 -22.26 31.55
CA ASN A 132 2.45 -21.48 32.44
C ASN A 132 2.04 -20.01 32.53
N SER A 133 1.68 -19.38 31.42
CA SER A 133 1.17 -18.00 31.44
C SER A 133 -0.11 -17.88 32.26
N ARG A 134 -1.05 -18.84 32.14
CA ARG A 134 -2.25 -18.92 32.99
C ARG A 134 -1.88 -19.07 34.48
N ARG A 135 -0.89 -19.92 34.81
CA ARG A 135 -0.36 -20.03 36.20
C ARG A 135 0.25 -18.72 36.70
N ALA A 136 0.97 -17.98 35.85
CA ALA A 136 1.57 -16.69 36.21
C ALA A 136 0.50 -15.63 36.54
N VAL A 137 -0.56 -15.58 35.73
CA VAL A 137 -1.72 -14.69 35.97
C VAL A 137 -2.37 -15.04 37.31
N ASN A 138 -2.72 -16.31 37.53
CA ASN A 138 -3.38 -16.76 38.77
C ASN A 138 -2.56 -16.52 40.03
N ARG A 139 -1.23 -16.40 39.91
CA ARG A 139 -0.32 -16.13 41.02
C ARG A 139 0.03 -14.65 41.19
N GLY A 140 -0.58 -13.75 40.41
CA GLY A 140 -0.34 -12.31 40.51
C GLY A 140 1.04 -11.86 40.01
N TYR A 141 1.68 -12.64 39.13
CA TYR A 141 3.03 -12.31 38.64
C TYR A 141 3.04 -11.06 37.77
N VAL A 142 1.94 -10.74 37.07
CA VAL A 142 1.83 -9.57 36.18
C VAL A 142 2.13 -8.27 36.92
N THR A 143 1.43 -7.99 38.03
CA THR A 143 1.63 -6.80 38.86
C THR A 143 3.05 -6.73 39.42
N SER A 144 3.58 -7.88 39.85
CA SER A 144 4.92 -7.98 40.43
C SER A 144 6.02 -7.75 39.39
N LEU A 145 5.87 -8.27 38.17
CA LEU A 145 6.80 -8.04 37.04
C LEU A 145 6.78 -6.58 36.58
N LEU A 146 5.59 -5.97 36.50
CA LEU A 146 5.44 -4.55 36.20
C LEU A 146 6.15 -3.66 37.23
N ARG A 147 5.89 -3.88 38.51
CA ARG A 147 6.55 -3.14 39.61
C ARG A 147 8.06 -3.31 39.56
N LEU A 148 8.54 -4.55 39.39
CA LEU A 148 9.98 -4.80 39.33
C LEU A 148 10.63 -4.13 38.12
N HIS A 149 9.98 -4.15 36.96
CA HIS A 149 10.46 -3.43 35.79
C HIS A 149 10.57 -1.91 36.06
N GLN A 150 9.58 -1.33 36.75
CA GLN A 150 9.59 0.08 37.16
C GLN A 150 10.73 0.37 38.15
N ASP A 151 10.96 -0.50 39.13
CA ASP A 151 12.08 -0.39 40.07
C ASP A 151 13.43 -0.39 39.35
N TRP A 152 13.63 -1.31 38.40
CA TRP A 152 14.84 -1.32 37.57
C TRP A 152 14.96 -0.07 36.71
N HIS A 153 13.86 0.43 36.13
CA HIS A 153 13.89 1.65 35.32
C HIS A 153 14.31 2.88 36.14
N ASN A 154 13.69 3.09 37.30
CA ASN A 154 13.94 4.26 38.14
C ASN A 154 15.37 4.30 38.70
N HIS A 155 15.99 3.13 38.86
CA HIS A 155 17.33 3.00 39.46
C HIS A 155 18.44 2.69 38.44
N ASP A 156 18.15 2.57 37.15
CA ASP A 156 19.13 2.28 36.08
C ASP A 156 19.39 3.52 35.21
N THR A 157 19.80 4.63 35.84
CA THR A 157 20.02 5.92 35.16
C THR A 157 21.12 5.88 34.09
N VAL A 158 22.07 4.94 34.20
CA VAL A 158 23.18 4.76 33.26
C VAL A 158 22.88 3.66 32.22
N ASN A 159 21.68 3.06 32.24
CA ASN A 159 21.27 1.99 31.32
C ASN A 159 22.24 0.78 31.31
N THR A 160 22.77 0.41 32.48
CA THR A 160 23.68 -0.73 32.66
C THR A 160 22.91 -2.06 32.73
N PHE A 161 21.64 -2.02 33.12
CA PHE A 161 20.80 -3.20 33.38
C PHE A 161 19.67 -3.39 32.36
N VAL A 162 19.82 -2.81 31.16
CA VAL A 162 18.88 -2.91 30.02
C VAL A 162 18.44 -4.35 29.72
N MET A 163 19.37 -5.31 29.81
CA MET A 163 19.05 -6.72 29.53
C MET A 163 18.17 -7.38 30.60
N ILE A 164 18.26 -6.95 31.87
CA ILE A 164 17.36 -7.42 32.92
C ILE A 164 15.96 -6.84 32.67
N ARG A 165 15.88 -5.53 32.39
CA ARG A 165 14.61 -4.86 32.04
C ARG A 165 13.95 -5.51 30.84
N ARG A 166 14.71 -5.81 29.79
CA ARG A 166 14.24 -6.55 28.62
C ARG A 166 13.73 -7.94 29.00
N GLY A 167 14.44 -8.69 29.85
CA GLY A 167 14.00 -10.00 30.31
C GLY A 167 12.65 -9.96 31.05
N LEU A 168 12.45 -8.95 31.90
CA LEU A 168 11.17 -8.72 32.59
C LEU A 168 10.03 -8.39 31.61
N LEU A 169 10.31 -7.55 30.61
CA LEU A 169 9.32 -7.22 29.58
C LEU A 169 9.00 -8.42 28.70
N LEU A 170 9.97 -9.27 28.35
CA LEU A 170 9.69 -10.50 27.61
C LEU A 170 8.77 -11.44 28.40
N CYS A 171 8.93 -11.50 29.73
CA CYS A 171 7.98 -12.23 30.58
C CYS A 171 6.57 -11.66 30.46
N LEU A 172 6.41 -10.33 30.55
CA LEU A 172 5.12 -9.66 30.37
C LEU A 172 4.55 -9.89 28.96
N GLN A 173 5.37 -9.74 27.92
CA GLN A 173 4.99 -9.96 26.52
C GLN A 173 4.38 -11.34 26.31
N HIS A 174 5.01 -12.40 26.81
CA HIS A 174 4.48 -13.75 26.67
C HIS A 174 3.16 -13.95 27.45
N ILE A 175 3.00 -13.30 28.60
CA ILE A 175 1.75 -13.36 29.37
C ILE A 175 0.62 -12.65 28.61
N VAL A 176 0.86 -11.45 28.06
CA VAL A 176 -0.17 -10.65 27.38
C VAL A 176 -0.54 -11.16 25.98
N THR A 177 0.16 -12.17 25.46
CA THR A 177 -0.29 -12.90 24.26
C THR A 177 -1.67 -13.52 24.48
N PHE A 178 -2.02 -13.86 25.72
CA PHE A 178 -3.30 -14.49 26.09
C PHE A 178 -4.30 -13.48 26.66
N ARG A 179 -5.60 -13.72 26.44
CA ARG A 179 -6.68 -12.84 26.93
C ARG A 179 -6.62 -12.55 28.43
N SER A 180 -6.56 -13.59 29.27
CA SER A 180 -6.47 -13.41 30.73
C SER A 180 -5.21 -12.66 31.17
N GLY A 181 -4.11 -12.77 30.40
CA GLY A 181 -2.90 -12.00 30.62
C GLY A 181 -3.07 -10.52 30.27
N ARG A 182 -3.75 -10.20 29.16
CA ARG A 182 -4.11 -8.81 28.80
C ARG A 182 -5.01 -8.19 29.86
N GLU A 183 -6.05 -8.89 30.30
CA GLU A 183 -6.97 -8.44 31.33
C GLU A 183 -6.24 -8.16 32.66
N ALA A 184 -5.37 -9.07 33.10
CA ALA A 184 -4.55 -8.87 34.30
C ALA A 184 -3.56 -7.71 34.16
N PHE A 185 -3.02 -7.49 32.97
CA PHE A 185 -2.12 -6.36 32.69
C PHE A 185 -2.86 -5.02 32.73
N LEU A 186 -4.06 -4.95 32.15
CA LEU A 186 -4.93 -3.77 32.19
C LEU A 186 -5.37 -3.48 33.63
N ALA A 187 -5.81 -4.49 34.38
CA ALA A 187 -6.19 -4.36 35.79
C ALA A 187 -5.03 -3.86 36.67
N ALA A 188 -3.78 -4.11 36.27
CA ALA A 188 -2.58 -3.63 36.95
C ALA A 188 -2.10 -2.24 36.50
N GLN A 189 -2.90 -1.48 35.73
CA GLN A 189 -2.51 -0.18 35.13
C GLN A 189 -1.22 -0.29 34.30
N GLY A 190 -1.05 -1.43 33.62
CA GLY A 190 0.14 -1.73 32.84
C GLY A 190 0.31 -0.79 31.65
N MET A 191 -0.79 -0.34 31.04
CA MET A 191 -0.78 0.59 29.91
C MET A 191 -0.17 1.94 30.31
N GLU A 192 -0.68 2.56 31.37
CA GLU A 192 -0.21 3.84 31.92
C GLU A 192 1.25 3.74 32.37
N THR A 193 1.59 2.66 33.08
CA THR A 193 2.94 2.42 33.59
C THR A 193 3.96 2.30 32.47
N LEU A 194 3.71 1.44 31.46
CA LEU A 194 4.62 1.26 30.35
C LEU A 194 4.66 2.50 29.44
N PHE A 195 3.53 3.17 29.24
CA PHE A 195 3.47 4.40 28.45
C PHE A 195 4.35 5.50 29.05
N SER A 196 4.20 5.78 30.35
CA SER A 196 5.01 6.78 31.08
C SER A 196 6.50 6.47 31.00
N ILE A 197 6.89 5.20 31.19
CA ILE A 197 8.29 4.79 31.08
C ILE A 197 8.82 4.95 29.65
N THR A 198 8.03 4.57 28.65
CA THR A 198 8.40 4.66 27.23
C THR A 198 8.59 6.12 26.82
N GLN A 199 7.71 7.02 27.27
CA GLN A 199 7.79 8.45 27.02
C GLN A 199 9.13 9.04 27.47
N ASN A 200 9.63 8.61 28.62
CA ASN A 200 10.88 9.10 29.21
C ASN A 200 12.15 8.60 28.48
N CYS A 201 12.04 7.59 27.60
CA CYS A 201 13.21 6.98 26.98
C CYS A 201 13.13 6.85 25.45
N LEU A 202 12.06 7.32 24.79
CA LEU A 202 11.79 7.10 23.37
C LEU A 202 12.97 7.52 22.45
N ASP A 203 13.67 8.61 22.78
CA ASP A 203 14.79 9.13 21.99
C ASP A 203 16.15 8.49 22.29
N ASN A 204 16.23 7.64 23.32
CA ASN A 204 17.48 7.02 23.75
C ASN A 204 17.77 5.75 22.95
N LYS A 205 18.71 5.84 21.99
CA LYS A 205 19.16 4.70 21.16
C LYS A 205 19.67 3.50 21.96
N GLY A 206 20.25 3.71 23.15
CA GLY A 206 20.73 2.62 24.01
C GLY A 206 19.60 1.77 24.62
N MET A 207 18.37 2.28 24.60
CA MET A 207 17.17 1.65 25.16
C MET A 207 16.33 0.89 24.12
N GLU A 208 16.77 0.85 22.86
CA GLU A 208 16.03 0.23 21.76
C GLU A 208 15.56 -1.21 22.04
N PRO A 209 16.38 -2.12 22.64
CA PRO A 209 15.94 -3.48 22.93
C PRO A 209 14.79 -3.58 23.94
N VAL A 210 14.55 -2.52 24.72
CA VAL A 210 13.49 -2.40 25.73
C VAL A 210 12.29 -1.67 25.14
N ILE A 211 12.50 -0.55 24.44
CA ILE A 211 11.45 0.25 23.78
C ILE A 211 10.64 -0.61 22.80
N SER A 212 11.32 -1.42 21.99
CA SER A 212 10.65 -2.31 21.03
C SER A 212 9.67 -3.27 21.71
N VAL A 213 10.07 -3.89 22.83
CA VAL A 213 9.20 -4.82 23.57
C VAL A 213 8.07 -4.08 24.29
N MET A 214 8.32 -2.89 24.85
CA MET A 214 7.28 -2.06 25.46
C MET A 214 6.19 -1.69 24.46
N LEU A 215 6.58 -1.22 23.26
CA LEU A 215 5.63 -0.86 22.22
C LEU A 215 4.82 -2.06 21.71
N GLN A 216 5.45 -3.25 21.65
CA GLN A 216 4.76 -4.49 21.32
C GLN A 216 3.71 -4.84 22.38
N ILE A 217 4.05 -4.76 23.67
CA ILE A 217 3.10 -4.99 24.77
C ILE A 217 1.96 -3.96 24.73
N LEU A 218 2.27 -2.67 24.62
CA LEU A 218 1.28 -1.60 24.54
C LEU A 218 0.30 -1.82 23.38
N ARG A 219 0.80 -2.25 22.22
CA ARG A 219 -0.02 -2.55 21.04
C ARG A 219 -0.86 -3.82 21.20
N GLN A 220 -0.33 -4.86 21.83
CA GLN A 220 -1.05 -6.11 22.11
C GLN A 220 -2.15 -5.92 23.15
N CYS A 221 -1.94 -5.03 24.12
CA CYS A 221 -2.89 -4.71 25.19
C CYS A 221 -3.82 -3.54 24.84
N TYR A 222 -3.63 -2.89 23.70
CA TYR A 222 -4.53 -1.82 23.26
C TYR A 222 -5.93 -2.42 22.98
N PRO A 223 -7.02 -1.84 23.53
CA PRO A 223 -8.37 -2.37 23.33
C PRO A 223 -8.76 -2.43 21.85
N VAL A 224 -9.22 -3.60 21.42
CA VAL A 224 -9.74 -3.77 20.05
C VAL A 224 -11.04 -2.99 19.91
N SER A 225 -11.26 -2.39 18.74
CA SER A 225 -12.48 -1.63 18.44
C SER A 225 -12.98 -1.93 17.03
N PRO A 226 -14.28 -1.79 16.73
CA PRO A 226 -14.77 -1.83 15.37
C PRO A 226 -14.40 -0.53 14.66
N LEU A 227 -14.38 -0.55 13.33
CA LEU A 227 -14.31 0.69 12.56
C LEU A 227 -15.52 1.59 12.90
N PRO A 228 -15.38 2.93 12.93
CA PRO A 228 -16.46 3.89 13.18
C PRO A 228 -17.45 4.02 11.99
N LEU A 229 -17.92 2.89 11.48
CA LEU A 229 -18.88 2.74 10.39
C LEU A 229 -20.11 1.96 10.89
N VAL A 230 -21.28 2.30 10.33
CA VAL A 230 -22.52 1.56 10.61
C VAL A 230 -22.47 0.15 10.01
N THR A 231 -21.88 0.02 8.82
CA THR A 231 -21.71 -1.26 8.12
C THR A 231 -20.35 -1.29 7.41
N PRO A 232 -19.65 -2.45 7.41
CA PRO A 232 -18.40 -2.61 6.66
C PRO A 232 -18.61 -2.67 5.14
N SER A 233 -19.84 -2.94 4.68
CA SER A 233 -20.18 -2.95 3.25
C SER A 233 -20.02 -1.57 2.64
N SER A 234 -19.74 -1.52 1.34
CA SER A 234 -19.70 -0.29 0.57
C SER A 234 -20.96 0.56 0.78
N ALA A 235 -20.79 1.87 0.84
CA ALA A 235 -21.90 2.83 0.81
C ALA A 235 -22.69 2.79 -0.51
N TYR A 236 -22.14 2.12 -1.54
CA TYR A 236 -22.75 2.00 -2.85
C TYR A 236 -23.07 0.53 -3.17
N VAL A 237 -24.33 0.31 -3.57
CA VAL A 237 -24.84 -0.98 -4.01
C VAL A 237 -25.53 -0.80 -5.36
N PHE A 238 -25.35 -1.74 -6.28
CA PHE A 238 -26.16 -1.82 -7.50
C PHE A 238 -26.70 -3.23 -7.72
N SER A 239 -27.91 -3.30 -8.28
CA SER A 239 -28.57 -4.56 -8.59
C SER A 239 -27.96 -5.21 -9.83
N VAL A 240 -27.46 -6.44 -9.68
CA VAL A 240 -27.07 -7.27 -10.82
C VAL A 240 -28.34 -7.90 -11.42
N PRO A 241 -28.56 -7.85 -12.75
CA PRO A 241 -29.71 -8.50 -13.38
C PRO A 241 -29.75 -10.00 -13.04
N GLY A 242 -30.86 -10.48 -12.48
CA GLY A 242 -31.08 -11.88 -12.12
C GLY A 242 -30.98 -12.22 -10.62
N ASN A 243 -30.61 -11.28 -9.75
CA ASN A 243 -30.61 -11.49 -8.31
C ASN A 243 -31.80 -10.75 -7.66
N PHE A 244 -32.75 -11.50 -7.09
CA PHE A 244 -33.91 -10.92 -6.41
C PHE A 244 -33.52 -10.45 -5.00
N ASN A 245 -33.67 -9.14 -4.77
CA ASN A 245 -33.57 -8.39 -3.50
C ASN A 245 -32.24 -8.47 -2.72
N PRO A 246 -31.47 -7.37 -2.62
CA PRO A 246 -30.62 -7.15 -1.46
C PRO A 246 -31.53 -6.82 -0.27
N GLU A 247 -31.55 -7.65 0.76
CA GLU A 247 -32.13 -7.26 2.06
C GLU A 247 -31.48 -5.95 2.54
N PRO A 248 -32.25 -5.03 3.13
CA PRO A 248 -31.68 -3.81 3.71
C PRO A 248 -30.67 -4.18 4.80
N PRO A 249 -29.59 -3.41 5.00
CA PRO A 249 -28.63 -3.69 6.05
C PRO A 249 -29.32 -3.62 7.41
N CYS A 250 -29.51 -4.78 8.02
CA CYS A 250 -30.09 -4.89 9.35
C CYS A 250 -29.11 -4.23 10.34
N ALA A 251 -29.59 -3.29 11.15
CA ALA A 251 -28.82 -2.77 12.28
C ALA A 251 -28.53 -3.95 13.22
N LEU A 252 -27.25 -4.32 13.33
CA LEU A 252 -26.86 -5.46 14.14
C LEU A 252 -26.96 -5.09 15.63
N PRO A 253 -27.52 -5.96 16.49
CA PRO A 253 -27.53 -5.78 17.94
C PRO A 253 -26.10 -5.59 18.49
N GLU A 254 -26.00 -4.94 19.65
CA GLU A 254 -24.79 -4.91 20.47
C GLU A 254 -24.48 -6.32 21.00
N GLU A 255 -23.84 -7.16 20.18
CA GLU A 255 -23.20 -8.38 20.66
C GLU A 255 -21.73 -8.09 20.96
N ASP A 256 -21.29 -8.51 22.14
CA ASP A 256 -19.94 -8.33 22.65
C ASP A 256 -18.91 -8.89 21.67
N PHE A 257 -17.74 -8.24 21.61
CA PHE A 257 -16.57 -8.81 20.94
C PHE A 257 -16.13 -10.06 21.69
N GLU A 258 -16.76 -11.20 21.39
CA GLU A 258 -16.19 -12.49 21.75
C GLU A 258 -14.89 -12.61 20.94
N ASP A 259 -13.77 -12.45 21.65
CA ASP A 259 -12.42 -12.76 21.19
C ASP A 259 -12.34 -14.28 20.98
N ASP A 260 -13.06 -14.79 19.96
CA ASP A 260 -13.18 -16.19 19.56
C ASP A 260 -11.88 -16.75 18.96
N GLY A 261 -10.77 -15.99 19.05
CA GLY A 261 -9.44 -16.44 18.63
C GLY A 261 -8.81 -17.50 19.54
N ASP A 262 -9.50 -17.92 20.59
CA ASP A 262 -9.02 -18.94 21.53
C ASP A 262 -10.17 -19.91 21.87
N GLU A 263 -10.80 -20.52 20.86
CA GLU A 263 -11.56 -21.76 21.12
C GLU A 263 -10.67 -22.72 21.92
N GLU A 264 -11.24 -23.13 23.06
CA GLU A 264 -10.67 -23.85 24.17
C GLU A 264 -10.12 -25.24 23.76
N VAL A 265 -8.97 -25.26 23.10
CA VAL A 265 -8.15 -26.48 22.99
C VAL A 265 -6.88 -26.27 23.80
N ASP A 266 -6.90 -26.81 25.03
CA ASP A 266 -5.80 -26.90 26.00
C ASP A 266 -4.66 -27.82 25.49
N LYS A 267 -4.11 -27.55 24.29
CA LYS A 267 -2.94 -28.26 23.77
C LYS A 267 -1.76 -27.30 23.63
N ASP A 268 -0.84 -27.38 24.59
CA ASP A 268 0.54 -26.90 24.45
C ASP A 268 1.22 -27.77 23.35
N SER A 269 0.94 -27.48 22.07
CA SER A 269 1.50 -28.18 20.91
C SER A 269 2.82 -27.52 20.49
N ASP A 270 3.87 -28.32 20.27
CA ASP A 270 5.13 -27.88 19.67
C ASP A 270 5.02 -27.71 18.14
N SER A 271 3.79 -27.60 17.59
CA SER A 271 3.58 -27.21 16.19
C SER A 271 4.10 -25.79 16.02
N GLU A 272 5.33 -25.68 15.51
CA GLU A 272 5.84 -24.45 14.91
C GLU A 272 4.94 -24.10 13.72
N ASP A 273 3.83 -23.41 14.00
CA ASP A 273 3.08 -22.58 13.06
C ASP A 273 2.12 -21.66 13.84
N VAL A 274 2.69 -20.91 14.79
CA VAL A 274 2.24 -19.52 15.00
C VAL A 274 3.48 -18.65 14.92
N LYS A 275 4.11 -18.67 13.74
CA LYS A 275 4.70 -17.45 13.23
C LYS A 275 3.54 -16.50 12.90
N GLU A 276 2.92 -15.90 13.91
CA GLU A 276 2.53 -14.49 13.76
C GLU A 276 3.84 -13.68 13.80
N GLU A 277 4.66 -13.91 12.79
CA GLU A 277 5.81 -13.10 12.52
C GLU A 277 5.20 -11.76 12.10
N TYR A 278 5.39 -10.77 12.95
CA TYR A 278 5.40 -9.36 12.60
C TYR A 278 6.53 -9.10 11.59
N ASP A 279 6.55 -9.86 10.50
CA ASP A 279 7.42 -9.69 9.33
C ASP A 279 6.60 -8.94 8.30
N ASP A 280 6.62 -7.63 8.47
CA ASP A 280 6.15 -6.66 7.48
C ASP A 280 7.20 -6.55 6.37
N LEU A 281 7.54 -7.64 5.67
CA LEU A 281 8.32 -7.63 4.42
C LEU A 281 8.23 -8.95 3.59
N GLU A 282 7.88 -8.74 2.32
CA GLU A 282 8.28 -9.45 1.09
C GLU A 282 8.11 -10.99 0.98
N THR A 283 7.02 -11.37 0.30
CA THR A 283 6.90 -12.68 -0.34
C THR A 283 7.72 -12.71 -1.63
N ASP A 284 8.68 -13.60 -1.65
CA ASP A 284 9.59 -13.99 -2.73
C ASP A 284 8.92 -14.05 -4.13
N VAL A 285 9.43 -13.25 -5.07
CA VAL A 285 8.94 -13.15 -6.47
C VAL A 285 9.42 -14.32 -7.35
N ASP A 286 10.18 -15.26 -6.78
CA ASP A 286 10.76 -16.40 -7.51
C ASP A 286 9.92 -17.70 -7.44
N LYS A 287 8.69 -17.65 -6.89
CA LYS A 287 7.76 -18.80 -6.90
C LYS A 287 6.72 -18.72 -8.02
N LEU A 288 7.17 -18.84 -9.27
CA LEU A 288 6.33 -19.21 -10.40
C LEU A 288 6.97 -20.40 -11.12
N SER A 289 6.49 -21.61 -10.83
CA SER A 289 6.88 -22.84 -11.54
C SER A 289 5.79 -23.31 -12.50
N SER A 290 6.24 -23.64 -13.72
CA SER A 290 5.67 -24.45 -14.81
C SER A 290 4.35 -24.02 -15.48
N LYS A 291 4.40 -24.06 -16.82
CA LYS A 291 3.33 -23.74 -17.77
C LYS A 291 2.17 -24.75 -17.69
N PRO A 292 0.90 -24.31 -17.58
CA PRO A 292 -0.26 -25.17 -17.82
C PRO A 292 -0.59 -25.30 -19.33
N GLY A 293 -1.43 -26.28 -19.67
CA GLY A 293 -1.95 -26.54 -21.03
C GLY A 293 -3.10 -25.61 -21.42
N LEU A 294 -3.73 -25.89 -22.56
CA LEU A 294 -4.91 -25.15 -23.05
C LEU A 294 -6.16 -25.52 -22.24
N ASP A 295 -6.89 -24.53 -21.73
CA ASP A 295 -8.10 -24.77 -20.93
C ASP A 295 -9.40 -24.78 -21.79
N ARG A 296 -9.33 -24.46 -23.10
CA ARG A 296 -10.51 -24.40 -23.99
C ARG A 296 -10.29 -24.88 -25.44
N PRO A 297 -11.33 -25.40 -26.11
CA PRO A 297 -11.30 -25.80 -27.52
C PRO A 297 -11.23 -24.60 -28.48
N GLU A 298 -10.62 -24.79 -29.65
CA GLU A 298 -10.41 -23.76 -30.68
C GLU A 298 -11.73 -23.30 -31.32
N GLU A 299 -12.77 -24.14 -31.28
CA GLU A 299 -14.11 -23.84 -31.80
C GLU A 299 -14.81 -22.70 -31.01
N GLU A 300 -14.47 -22.51 -29.73
CA GLU A 300 -14.99 -21.40 -28.91
C GLU A 300 -14.35 -20.04 -29.26
N LEU A 301 -13.30 -20.02 -30.09
CA LEU A 301 -12.61 -18.80 -30.50
C LEU A 301 -13.25 -18.11 -31.70
N MET A 302 -14.21 -18.75 -32.39
CA MET A 302 -14.92 -18.17 -33.56
C MET A 302 -15.67 -16.88 -33.21
N GLN A 303 -16.09 -16.70 -31.95
CA GLN A 303 -16.76 -15.48 -31.48
C GLN A 303 -15.88 -14.21 -31.53
N TYR A 304 -14.56 -14.36 -31.66
CA TYR A 304 -13.62 -13.25 -31.75
C TYR A 304 -13.45 -12.71 -33.18
N GLU A 305 -14.03 -13.33 -34.21
CA GLU A 305 -14.00 -12.81 -35.60
C GLU A 305 -14.63 -11.41 -35.70
N ALA A 306 -15.63 -11.11 -34.86
CA ALA A 306 -16.24 -9.79 -34.76
C ALA A 306 -15.27 -8.69 -34.30
N MET A 307 -14.12 -9.04 -33.72
CA MET A 307 -13.07 -8.10 -33.30
C MET A 307 -12.07 -7.79 -34.43
N CYS A 308 -12.13 -8.51 -35.55
CA CYS A 308 -11.18 -8.41 -36.67
C CYS A 308 -11.89 -8.03 -37.98
N LEU A 309 -12.82 -7.07 -37.91
CA LEU A 309 -13.61 -6.61 -39.06
C LEU A 309 -12.74 -6.17 -40.25
N GLU A 310 -11.54 -5.64 -40.01
CA GLU A 310 -10.58 -5.29 -41.06
C GLU A 310 -10.16 -6.47 -41.96
N LEU A 311 -10.43 -7.72 -41.56
CA LEU A 311 -10.18 -8.92 -42.37
C LEU A 311 -11.34 -9.26 -43.31
N SER A 312 -12.56 -8.74 -43.07
CA SER A 312 -13.80 -9.15 -43.75
C SER A 312 -14.49 -8.07 -44.59
N TYR A 313 -14.15 -6.78 -44.46
CA TYR A 313 -14.72 -5.71 -45.29
C TYR A 313 -13.97 -5.52 -46.64
N SER A 314 -14.71 -5.36 -47.74
CA SER A 314 -14.22 -4.76 -48.98
C SER A 314 -14.30 -3.23 -48.85
N PHE A 315 -13.20 -2.53 -49.10
CA PHE A 315 -12.98 -1.13 -48.73
C PHE A 315 -13.85 -0.08 -49.47
N GLU A 316 -14.82 -0.48 -50.30
CA GLU A 316 -15.74 0.41 -51.00
C GLU A 316 -16.76 1.10 -50.05
N GLU A 317 -16.89 0.63 -48.80
CA GLU A 317 -17.77 1.22 -47.78
C GLU A 317 -17.03 2.09 -46.74
N LEU A 318 -15.72 2.34 -46.91
CA LEU A 318 -14.87 3.11 -45.98
C LEU A 318 -14.48 4.51 -46.49
N GLU A 319 -15.02 4.97 -47.63
CA GLU A 319 -14.93 6.38 -47.98
C GLU A 319 -15.90 7.22 -47.13
N PRO A 320 -15.49 8.40 -46.63
CA PRO A 320 -16.41 9.28 -45.92
C PRO A 320 -17.51 9.70 -46.89
N LYS A 321 -18.77 9.40 -46.56
CA LYS A 321 -19.91 10.04 -47.22
C LYS A 321 -19.90 11.51 -46.82
N PHE A 322 -19.27 12.35 -47.63
CA PHE A 322 -19.51 13.78 -47.59
C PHE A 322 -21.00 13.98 -47.90
N GLY A 323 -21.73 14.55 -46.94
CA GLY A 323 -23.03 15.13 -47.25
C GLY A 323 -22.78 16.34 -48.13
N ASP A 324 -23.42 16.36 -49.31
CA ASP A 324 -23.54 17.56 -50.13
C ASP A 324 -24.22 18.65 -49.30
N ASP A 325 -23.42 19.58 -48.76
CA ASP A 325 -23.70 21.01 -48.80
C ASP A 325 -22.61 21.84 -48.10
N ALA A 326 -22.32 22.99 -48.73
CA ALA A 326 -21.46 24.10 -48.32
C ALA A 326 -19.96 24.02 -48.66
N ASN A 327 -19.65 24.63 -49.81
CA ASN A 327 -18.36 25.23 -50.17
C ASN A 327 -17.71 25.98 -48.98
N PHE A 328 -16.44 25.71 -48.74
CA PHE A 328 -15.52 26.66 -48.11
C PHE A 328 -14.20 26.67 -48.88
N GLU A 329 -14.07 27.63 -49.79
CA GLU A 329 -12.77 28.20 -50.11
C GLU A 329 -12.28 29.02 -48.91
N ASP A 330 -10.99 28.89 -48.64
CA ASP A 330 -10.11 29.75 -47.84
C ASP A 330 -10.46 30.04 -46.37
N SER A 331 -9.75 29.36 -45.47
CA SER A 331 -9.10 30.04 -44.34
C SER A 331 -7.83 29.28 -43.91
N GLN A 332 -6.69 29.84 -44.30
CA GLN A 332 -5.40 29.53 -43.71
C GLN A 332 -5.40 29.96 -42.23
N ASN A 333 -5.51 29.01 -41.31
CA ASN A 333 -4.87 29.04 -39.99
C ASN A 333 -5.15 27.74 -39.23
N THR A 334 -4.35 26.70 -39.52
CA THR A 334 -4.22 25.55 -38.63
C THR A 334 -2.77 25.45 -38.20
N ASN A 335 -2.52 25.83 -36.94
CA ASN A 335 -1.25 25.62 -36.28
C ASN A 335 -0.99 24.11 -36.20
N HIS A 336 0.04 23.65 -36.91
CA HIS A 336 0.55 22.29 -36.76
C HIS A 336 0.93 22.04 -35.29
N HIS A 337 0.22 21.15 -34.61
CA HIS A 337 0.59 20.68 -33.28
C HIS A 337 1.86 19.83 -33.39
N HIS A 338 3.02 20.45 -33.14
CA HIS A 338 4.27 19.73 -32.93
C HIS A 338 4.20 18.94 -31.62
N ILE A 339 4.41 17.62 -31.70
CA ILE A 339 4.64 16.73 -30.55
C ILE A 339 5.99 17.12 -29.93
N PRO A 340 6.07 17.60 -28.66
CA PRO A 340 7.34 17.94 -28.04
C PRO A 340 8.16 16.68 -27.79
N THR A 341 9.27 16.51 -28.50
CA THR A 341 10.25 15.46 -28.22
C THR A 341 11.04 15.82 -26.96
N ALA A 342 11.02 14.96 -25.94
CA ALA A 342 11.85 15.14 -24.75
C ALA A 342 13.34 15.13 -25.12
N ALA A 343 14.09 16.07 -24.54
CA ALA A 343 15.48 16.39 -24.86
C ALA A 343 16.42 15.18 -24.83
N SER A 344 17.18 14.99 -25.93
CA SER A 344 18.32 14.08 -25.98
C SER A 344 19.60 14.79 -25.52
N PRO A 345 20.52 14.14 -24.77
CA PRO A 345 21.82 14.70 -24.46
C PRO A 345 22.77 14.56 -25.66
N LYS A 346 23.49 15.66 -25.92
CA LYS A 346 24.39 15.91 -27.06
C LYS A 346 25.41 14.78 -27.31
N GLN A 347 25.50 14.37 -28.58
CA GLN A 347 26.48 13.42 -29.12
C GLN A 347 27.74 14.18 -29.57
N HIS A 348 28.91 13.80 -29.06
CA HIS A 348 30.21 14.28 -29.58
C HIS A 348 30.67 13.37 -30.72
N CYS A 349 30.91 13.97 -31.89
CA CYS A 349 31.48 13.35 -33.08
C CYS A 349 32.90 12.83 -32.85
N LEU A 350 33.23 11.67 -33.44
CA LEU A 350 34.57 11.32 -33.90
C LEU A 350 34.51 10.74 -35.33
N LYS A 351 35.45 11.21 -36.15
CA LYS A 351 35.59 11.06 -37.60
C LYS A 351 36.48 9.85 -37.98
N LYS A 352 36.31 9.40 -39.25
CA LYS A 352 37.29 8.76 -40.18
C LYS A 352 37.65 7.28 -39.94
N ASP A 353 37.97 6.42 -40.92
CA ASP A 353 38.18 6.50 -42.38
C ASP A 353 38.11 5.06 -43.00
N GLN A 354 37.52 4.94 -44.20
CA GLN A 354 37.90 4.21 -45.45
C GLN A 354 38.37 2.72 -45.57
N THR A 355 37.87 2.10 -46.67
CA THR A 355 38.41 1.02 -47.58
C THR A 355 38.36 -0.46 -47.12
N SER A 356 38.11 -1.51 -47.93
CA SER A 356 37.77 -1.73 -49.36
C SER A 356 37.44 -3.24 -49.63
N TRP A 357 36.46 -3.49 -50.51
CA TRP A 357 36.24 -4.60 -51.49
C TRP A 357 36.78 -6.05 -51.30
N GLY A 358 35.88 -7.04 -51.51
CA GLY A 358 36.20 -8.42 -51.92
C GLY A 358 34.98 -9.37 -51.89
N GLN A 359 34.64 -9.97 -53.04
CA GLN A 359 33.47 -10.84 -53.35
C GLN A 359 33.49 -12.22 -52.68
N GLU A 360 32.32 -12.81 -52.38
CA GLU A 360 31.80 -14.06 -53.01
C GLU A 360 30.45 -14.53 -52.38
N LYS A 361 29.77 -15.41 -53.12
CA LYS A 361 28.35 -15.77 -53.11
C LYS A 361 27.87 -16.73 -52.01
N GLU A 362 26.54 -16.73 -51.84
CA GLU A 362 25.61 -17.84 -51.47
C GLU A 362 25.85 -18.57 -50.15
N ASP A 363 25.04 -18.32 -49.12
CA ASP A 363 23.87 -19.17 -48.82
C ASP A 363 23.07 -18.72 -47.58
N THR A 364 21.80 -19.09 -47.61
CA THR A 364 20.68 -18.80 -46.72
C THR A 364 20.86 -19.29 -45.28
N VAL A 365 20.82 -18.42 -44.25
CA VAL A 365 20.43 -18.82 -42.87
C VAL A 365 19.78 -17.65 -42.11
N GLN A 366 18.52 -17.85 -41.70
CA GLN A 366 17.81 -17.08 -40.66
C GLN A 366 18.64 -17.01 -39.37
N THR A 367 18.89 -15.81 -38.82
CA THR A 367 19.30 -15.70 -37.41
C THR A 367 18.82 -14.39 -36.75
N SER A 368 17.78 -14.56 -35.94
CA SER A 368 17.50 -13.96 -34.63
C SER A 368 18.14 -12.59 -34.27
N LEU A 369 17.29 -11.56 -34.26
CA LEU A 369 17.49 -10.21 -33.73
C LEU A 369 17.48 -10.15 -32.18
N LEU A 370 18.10 -11.12 -31.49
CA LEU A 370 18.03 -11.26 -30.03
C LEU A 370 19.39 -11.46 -29.34
N SER A 371 20.49 -11.00 -29.95
CA SER A 371 21.84 -11.14 -29.40
C SER A 371 22.58 -9.82 -29.10
N MET A 372 21.95 -8.64 -29.24
CA MET A 372 22.61 -7.34 -29.01
C MET A 372 22.26 -6.60 -27.70
N VAL A 373 21.64 -7.25 -26.70
CA VAL A 373 21.30 -6.58 -25.40
C VAL A 373 21.74 -7.37 -24.16
N LYS A 374 22.81 -8.17 -24.25
CA LYS A 374 23.44 -8.76 -23.05
C LYS A 374 24.96 -8.81 -23.18
N MET A 375 25.64 -7.68 -22.99
CA MET A 375 26.97 -7.69 -22.40
C MET A 375 27.28 -6.34 -21.75
N GLY A 376 27.62 -6.40 -20.46
CA GLY A 376 28.30 -5.31 -19.77
C GLY A 376 27.79 -5.04 -18.37
N ARG A 377 28.17 -5.88 -17.38
CA ARG A 377 28.95 -5.44 -16.18
C ARG A 377 29.00 -6.50 -15.07
N SER A 378 30.18 -7.10 -14.96
CA SER A 378 30.83 -7.63 -13.74
C SER A 378 32.31 -7.28 -13.98
N SER A 379 33.15 -6.74 -13.10
CA SER A 379 33.26 -6.72 -11.65
C SER A 379 34.33 -5.67 -11.26
N LYS A 380 34.30 -5.17 -10.02
CA LYS A 380 35.44 -5.09 -9.05
C LYS A 380 35.25 -3.94 -8.02
N LYS A 381 35.24 -4.33 -6.74
CA LYS A 381 35.44 -3.47 -5.56
C LYS A 381 36.94 -3.21 -5.34
N ARG A 382 37.31 -2.00 -4.89
CA ARG A 382 38.09 -1.71 -3.64
C ARG A 382 38.42 -0.19 -3.51
N PRO A 383 38.82 0.31 -2.31
CA PRO A 383 38.27 1.53 -1.70
C PRO A 383 39.24 2.71 -1.63
N ILE A 384 38.74 3.95 -1.56
CA ILE A 384 39.49 5.15 -1.14
C ILE A 384 38.47 6.09 -0.45
N LYS A 385 38.42 6.13 0.89
CA LYS A 385 39.14 7.00 1.85
C LYS A 385 38.49 8.40 1.99
N ASN A 386 37.80 8.57 3.12
CA ASN A 386 37.32 9.84 3.67
C ASN A 386 38.43 10.88 3.74
N ILE A 387 38.15 12.11 3.31
CA ILE A 387 38.70 13.32 3.90
C ILE A 387 37.53 14.30 4.10
N TYR A 388 37.15 14.46 5.37
CA TYR A 388 36.43 15.62 5.86
C TYR A 388 37.43 16.78 5.94
N HIS A 389 37.03 17.97 5.48
CA HIS A 389 37.52 19.21 6.06
C HIS A 389 36.35 20.17 6.30
N ASN A 390 36.14 20.44 7.59
CA ASN A 390 35.45 21.61 8.16
C ASN A 390 35.94 22.92 7.54
N VAL A 391 35.03 23.88 7.32
CA VAL A 391 35.07 25.30 7.79
C VAL A 391 33.63 25.82 7.67
N GLN A 392 32.85 25.94 8.75
CA GLN A 392 32.67 27.10 9.66
C GLN A 392 32.24 28.43 9.03
N SER A 393 31.19 28.98 9.64
CA SER A 393 30.53 30.28 9.44
C SER A 393 31.45 31.50 9.62
N ASN A 394 31.21 32.57 8.85
CA ASN A 394 30.95 33.94 9.35
C ASN A 394 30.87 35.00 8.22
N GLY A 395 29.87 35.88 8.33
CA GLY A 395 30.05 37.34 8.41
C GLY A 395 30.40 38.16 7.15
N LEU A 396 29.42 38.96 6.72
CA LEU A 396 29.46 40.38 6.29
C LEU A 396 30.66 40.90 5.46
N GLY A 397 30.34 41.44 4.28
CA GLY A 397 31.20 42.36 3.53
C GLY A 397 30.49 42.92 2.29
N ILE A 398 30.11 44.19 2.37
CA ILE A 398 29.55 45.05 1.32
C ILE A 398 30.61 45.27 0.23
N ASP A 399 30.22 45.24 -1.06
CA ASP A 399 30.53 46.32 -2.00
C ASP A 399 29.80 46.18 -3.34
N SER A 400 29.34 47.36 -3.79
CA SER A 400 28.46 47.65 -4.92
C SER A 400 29.17 47.57 -6.27
N LEU A 401 28.47 47.08 -7.30
CA LEU A 401 28.54 47.68 -8.63
C LEU A 401 27.25 47.40 -9.39
N GLY A 402 26.50 48.47 -9.65
CA GLY A 402 25.21 48.44 -10.34
C GLY A 402 25.33 48.20 -11.83
N ASN A 403 24.27 47.62 -12.39
CA ASN A 403 23.84 47.86 -13.76
C ASN A 403 22.31 47.81 -13.76
N ASP A 404 21.72 48.98 -14.00
CA ASP A 404 20.30 49.26 -14.11
C ASP A 404 19.68 48.52 -15.31
N ILE A 405 18.62 47.74 -15.07
CA ILE A 405 17.60 47.39 -16.07
C ILE A 405 16.22 47.51 -15.38
N PRO A 406 15.21 48.14 -16.00
CA PRO A 406 14.08 48.72 -15.28
C PRO A 406 13.04 47.70 -14.83
N ASP A 407 12.53 47.95 -13.62
CA ASP A 407 11.34 47.35 -13.01
C ASP A 407 10.11 47.39 -13.93
N ILE A 408 9.53 46.20 -14.16
CA ILE A 408 8.09 46.05 -14.39
C ILE A 408 7.58 45.10 -13.30
N GLN A 409 7.49 45.62 -12.07
CA GLN A 409 6.60 45.07 -11.05
C GLN A 409 5.20 45.62 -11.29
N THR A 410 4.36 44.83 -11.96
CA THR A 410 2.92 44.83 -11.69
C THR A 410 2.57 43.44 -11.20
N SER A 411 2.61 43.28 -9.88
CA SER A 411 1.90 42.19 -9.19
C SER A 411 0.43 42.23 -9.65
N PRO A 412 -0.16 41.14 -10.16
CA PRO A 412 -1.61 41.07 -10.26
C PRO A 412 -2.13 41.13 -8.82
N LYS A 413 -3.03 42.07 -8.55
CA LYS A 413 -3.76 42.11 -7.28
C LYS A 413 -4.43 40.74 -7.08
N GLU A 414 -4.30 40.20 -5.87
CA GLU A 414 -5.15 39.13 -5.37
C GLU A 414 -6.59 39.67 -5.35
N ASP A 415 -7.31 39.53 -6.48
CA ASP A 415 -8.75 39.65 -6.46
C ASP A 415 -9.28 38.49 -5.60
N ASP A 416 -10.24 38.78 -4.71
CA ASP A 416 -10.93 37.81 -3.85
C ASP A 416 -11.67 36.78 -4.74
N TRP A 417 -10.96 35.73 -5.15
CA TRP A 417 -11.55 34.61 -5.85
C TRP A 417 -12.42 33.83 -4.86
N ASP A 418 -13.73 33.83 -5.05
CA ASP A 418 -14.62 32.90 -4.35
C ASP A 418 -14.43 31.49 -4.95
N ILE A 419 -13.34 30.83 -4.52
CA ILE A 419 -12.92 29.51 -5.02
C ILE A 419 -13.95 28.43 -4.63
N GLU A 420 -14.78 28.67 -3.60
CA GLU A 420 -15.91 27.80 -3.29
C GLU A 420 -17.03 27.92 -4.32
N ALA A 421 -17.32 29.13 -4.84
CA ALA A 421 -18.25 29.32 -5.94
C ALA A 421 -17.78 28.72 -7.27
N ILE A 422 -16.48 28.39 -7.43
CA ILE A 422 -15.92 27.68 -8.59
C ILE A 422 -16.22 26.16 -8.53
N SER A 423 -16.89 25.66 -7.48
CA SER A 423 -17.34 24.28 -7.43
C SER A 423 -18.46 24.01 -8.44
N CYS A 424 -18.12 23.36 -9.56
CA CYS A 424 -19.02 23.11 -10.69
C CYS A 424 -20.15 22.12 -10.31
N PRO A 425 -21.40 22.55 -10.07
CA PRO A 425 -22.48 21.63 -9.74
C PRO A 425 -22.87 20.84 -10.98
N ARG A 426 -23.14 19.54 -10.82
CA ARG A 426 -23.74 18.73 -11.90
C ARG A 426 -25.20 19.19 -12.09
N MET A 427 -25.53 19.60 -13.32
CA MET A 427 -26.91 19.79 -13.75
C MET A 427 -27.54 18.43 -14.06
N SER A 428 -28.16 17.77 -13.07
CA SER A 428 -29.09 16.66 -13.34
C SER A 428 -30.52 17.20 -13.48
N ALA A 429 -31.27 16.61 -14.41
CA ALA A 429 -32.67 16.95 -14.67
C ALA A 429 -33.58 16.39 -13.57
N SER A 430 -33.49 16.94 -12.37
CA SER A 430 -34.50 16.88 -11.30
C SER A 430 -33.89 17.46 -10.03
N PHE A 431 -34.09 18.76 -9.78
CA PHE A 431 -34.63 19.29 -8.52
C PHE A 431 -34.77 20.81 -8.62
N SER A 432 -35.88 21.28 -8.09
CA SER A 432 -36.34 22.66 -7.97
C SER A 432 -35.58 23.44 -6.88
N ASN A 433 -35.23 24.68 -7.22
CA ASN A 433 -34.88 25.84 -6.38
C ASN A 433 -33.61 25.77 -5.49
N SER A 434 -32.47 26.20 -6.03
CA SER A 434 -31.87 27.54 -5.77
C SER A 434 -30.45 27.62 -6.38
N SER A 435 -30.16 28.73 -7.08
CA SER A 435 -29.08 28.97 -8.07
C SER A 435 -29.28 28.25 -9.41
N SER A 436 -29.32 29.03 -10.50
CA SER A 436 -29.71 28.50 -11.81
C SER A 436 -28.55 27.72 -12.44
N PRO A 437 -28.81 26.58 -13.09
CA PRO A 437 -27.79 25.83 -13.81
C PRO A 437 -27.04 26.62 -14.91
N ARG A 438 -27.64 27.72 -15.39
CA ARG A 438 -27.05 28.63 -16.37
C ARG A 438 -25.90 29.45 -15.80
N GLU A 439 -25.99 29.91 -14.55
CA GLU A 439 -24.96 30.77 -13.93
C GLU A 439 -23.62 30.04 -13.74
N ALA A 440 -23.65 28.77 -13.36
CA ALA A 440 -22.44 27.96 -13.20
C ALA A 440 -21.73 27.67 -14.54
N GLY A 441 -22.51 27.43 -15.61
CA GLY A 441 -21.97 27.27 -16.97
C GLY A 441 -21.31 28.54 -17.48
N GLU A 442 -21.97 29.69 -17.29
CA GLU A 442 -21.41 31.00 -17.67
C GLU A 442 -20.15 31.37 -16.87
N ALA A 443 -20.05 30.95 -15.60
CA ALA A 443 -18.85 31.17 -14.79
C ALA A 443 -17.64 30.34 -15.29
N ILE A 444 -17.87 29.07 -15.67
CA ILE A 444 -16.82 28.21 -16.24
C ILE A 444 -16.35 28.77 -17.58
N ASP A 445 -17.27 29.15 -18.46
CA ASP A 445 -16.93 29.71 -19.76
C ASP A 445 -16.14 31.02 -19.62
N LYS A 446 -16.55 31.90 -18.69
CA LYS A 446 -15.78 33.11 -18.35
C LYS A 446 -14.38 32.77 -17.84
N LEU A 447 -14.24 31.77 -16.98
CA LEU A 447 -12.98 31.38 -16.37
C LEU A 447 -12.03 30.74 -17.40
N LEU A 448 -12.55 29.90 -18.30
CA LEU A 448 -11.80 29.35 -19.43
C LEU A 448 -11.38 30.42 -20.45
N HIS A 449 -12.23 31.43 -20.69
CA HIS A 449 -11.90 32.57 -21.54
C HIS A 449 -10.86 33.51 -20.91
N LEU A 450 -10.87 33.69 -19.59
CA LEU A 450 -9.92 34.54 -18.87
C LEU A 450 -8.52 33.90 -18.76
N HIS A 451 -8.45 32.57 -18.75
CA HIS A 451 -7.19 31.84 -18.63
C HIS A 451 -7.05 30.73 -19.69
N PRO A 452 -6.94 31.10 -20.98
CA PRO A 452 -6.73 30.12 -22.05
C PRO A 452 -5.36 29.45 -21.85
N LYS A 453 -5.38 28.16 -21.50
CA LYS A 453 -4.18 27.33 -21.43
C LYS A 453 -4.30 26.16 -22.37
N HIS A 454 -3.26 25.96 -23.15
CA HIS A 454 -3.14 24.80 -24.02
C HIS A 454 -2.56 23.63 -23.24
N ILE A 455 -3.43 22.77 -22.70
CA ILE A 455 -3.01 21.49 -22.12
C ILE A 455 -3.03 20.45 -23.23
N PRO A 456 -1.89 19.80 -23.54
CA PRO A 456 -1.83 18.80 -24.60
C PRO A 456 -2.85 17.68 -24.38
N PHE A 457 -3.62 17.37 -25.42
CA PHE A 457 -4.61 16.29 -25.41
C PHE A 457 -5.73 16.44 -24.36
N HIS A 458 -6.07 17.68 -23.99
CA HIS A 458 -7.18 17.98 -23.10
C HIS A 458 -8.04 19.12 -23.67
N ASP A 459 -9.35 18.93 -23.65
CA ASP A 459 -10.33 19.95 -24.01
C ASP A 459 -11.47 19.92 -22.96
N PRO A 460 -11.65 21.00 -22.17
CA PRO A 460 -12.64 21.03 -21.10
C PRO A 460 -14.09 20.81 -21.58
N CYS A 461 -14.45 21.35 -22.75
CA CYS A 461 -15.80 21.25 -23.31
C CYS A 461 -16.11 19.81 -23.75
N LEU A 462 -15.16 19.16 -24.42
CA LEU A 462 -15.25 17.77 -24.83
C LEU A 462 -15.25 16.84 -23.62
N TYR A 463 -14.40 17.12 -22.63
CA TYR A 463 -14.41 16.40 -21.35
C TYR A 463 -15.77 16.45 -20.68
N MET A 464 -16.37 17.64 -20.55
CA MET A 464 -17.71 17.80 -19.99
C MET A 464 -18.77 17.04 -20.80
N ALA A 465 -18.68 17.04 -22.13
CA ALA A 465 -19.59 16.29 -22.98
C ALA A 465 -19.50 14.77 -22.74
N LYS A 466 -18.28 14.23 -22.57
CA LYS A 466 -18.06 12.82 -22.21
C LYS A 466 -18.56 12.53 -20.79
N ALA A 467 -18.19 13.34 -19.81
CA ALA A 467 -18.59 13.18 -18.41
C ALA A 467 -20.12 13.19 -18.22
N ARG A 468 -20.86 13.99 -19.01
CA ARG A 468 -22.34 14.00 -19.00
C ARG A 468 -22.95 12.67 -19.48
N ARG A 469 -22.26 11.94 -20.36
CA ARG A 469 -22.71 10.66 -20.91
C ARG A 469 -22.26 9.46 -20.07
N THR A 470 -21.25 9.64 -19.23
CA THR A 470 -20.73 8.62 -18.32
C THR A 470 -21.79 8.23 -17.28
N ARG A 471 -22.05 6.93 -17.19
CA ARG A 471 -23.00 6.33 -16.23
C ARG A 471 -22.24 5.85 -15.00
N SER A 472 -22.79 6.11 -13.82
CA SER A 472 -22.20 5.70 -12.55
C SER A 472 -23.28 5.17 -11.63
N VAL A 473 -22.90 4.27 -10.73
CA VAL A 473 -23.73 3.84 -9.61
C VAL A 473 -23.92 5.00 -8.63
N VAL A 474 -22.93 5.88 -8.55
CA VAL A 474 -22.91 7.06 -7.70
C VAL A 474 -23.51 8.24 -8.44
N ASP A 475 -24.45 8.94 -7.80
CA ASP A 475 -24.89 10.24 -8.29
C ASP A 475 -23.84 11.31 -7.98
N PHE A 476 -22.86 11.46 -8.89
CA PHE A 476 -21.86 12.53 -8.80
C PHE A 476 -22.55 13.89 -8.74
N LYS A 477 -22.10 14.73 -7.81
CA LYS A 477 -22.66 16.06 -7.57
C LYS A 477 -21.84 17.17 -8.21
N MET A 478 -20.58 16.89 -8.56
CA MET A 478 -19.70 17.84 -9.23
C MET A 478 -18.71 17.15 -10.17
N VAL A 479 -18.08 17.94 -11.04
CA VAL A 479 -16.85 17.56 -11.75
C VAL A 479 -15.66 18.05 -10.93
N ALA A 480 -14.66 17.20 -10.71
CA ALA A 480 -13.46 17.61 -10.01
C ALA A 480 -12.64 18.59 -10.87
N PHE A 481 -12.16 19.67 -10.25
CA PHE A 481 -11.44 20.73 -10.96
C PHE A 481 -10.21 20.23 -11.74
N PRO A 482 -9.36 19.31 -11.23
CA PRO A 482 -8.21 18.81 -12.00
C PRO A 482 -8.61 18.11 -13.29
N ASP A 483 -9.77 17.46 -13.31
CA ASP A 483 -10.27 16.73 -14.47
C ASP A 483 -10.94 17.65 -15.49
N LEU A 484 -11.62 18.72 -15.03
CA LEU A 484 -12.15 19.77 -15.91
C LEU A 484 -11.04 20.64 -16.49
N TRP A 485 -10.16 21.14 -15.63
CA TRP A 485 -9.09 22.07 -15.98
C TRP A 485 -7.97 21.40 -16.76
N GLY A 486 -7.74 20.11 -16.47
CA GLY A 486 -6.60 19.36 -16.95
C GLY A 486 -5.32 19.68 -16.15
N HIS A 487 -4.25 19.01 -16.53
CA HIS A 487 -2.97 19.16 -15.84
C HIS A 487 -1.75 18.85 -16.72
N CYS A 488 -0.61 19.41 -16.33
CA CYS A 488 0.69 19.21 -16.94
C CYS A 488 1.57 18.32 -16.05
N PRO A 489 2.52 17.58 -16.64
CA PRO A 489 3.52 16.85 -15.87
C PRO A 489 4.31 17.82 -14.98
N PRO A 490 4.80 17.37 -13.82
CA PRO A 490 5.63 18.21 -12.96
C PRO A 490 6.89 18.67 -13.70
N PRO A 491 7.42 19.87 -13.40
CA PRO A 491 8.53 20.48 -14.13
C PRO A 491 9.86 19.72 -14.02
N SER A 492 9.99 18.84 -13.03
CA SER A 492 11.19 18.03 -12.81
C SER A 492 10.83 16.64 -12.29
N ALA A 493 11.72 15.67 -12.54
CA ALA A 493 11.60 14.34 -11.94
C ALA A 493 11.59 14.43 -10.40
N GLN A 494 10.69 13.69 -9.77
CA GLN A 494 10.53 13.65 -8.31
C GLN A 494 11.10 12.34 -7.76
N SER A 495 12.07 12.43 -6.86
CA SER A 495 12.60 11.26 -6.14
C SER A 495 11.52 10.61 -5.27
N MET A 496 11.72 9.34 -4.92
CA MET A 496 11.00 8.72 -3.81
C MET A 496 11.42 9.37 -2.48
N LEU A 497 10.49 9.41 -1.52
CA LEU A 497 10.75 9.98 -0.19
C LEU A 497 11.65 9.03 0.62
N GLU A 498 12.70 9.57 1.23
CA GLU A 498 13.51 8.80 2.17
C GLU A 498 12.77 8.66 3.51
N ARG A 499 12.55 7.42 3.94
CA ARG A 499 11.82 7.13 5.19
C ARG A 499 12.73 7.39 6.39
N LYS A 500 12.32 8.33 7.25
CA LYS A 500 12.98 8.57 8.54
C LYS A 500 12.82 7.36 9.46
N CYS A 501 13.93 6.90 10.05
CA CYS A 501 13.92 5.82 11.03
C CYS A 501 13.11 6.23 12.27
N GLY A 502 12.24 5.36 12.76
CA GLY A 502 11.48 5.57 13.98
C GLY A 502 10.14 6.31 13.83
N VAL A 503 9.73 6.72 12.63
CA VAL A 503 8.41 7.36 12.43
C VAL A 503 7.27 6.44 12.88
N GLN A 504 7.30 5.16 12.45
CA GLN A 504 6.24 4.20 12.78
C GLN A 504 6.08 3.99 14.28
N ARG A 505 7.18 3.90 15.05
CA ARG A 505 7.10 3.76 16.52
C ARG A 505 6.52 5.00 17.18
N ILE A 506 6.82 6.21 16.67
CA ILE A 506 6.26 7.47 17.17
C ILE A 506 4.75 7.47 16.93
N LYS A 507 4.28 7.09 15.74
CA LYS A 507 2.85 7.05 15.41
C LYS A 507 2.08 6.00 16.21
N ILE A 508 2.65 4.80 16.40
CA ILE A 508 2.07 3.79 17.30
C ILE A 508 1.98 4.33 18.73
N PHE A 509 3.01 5.02 19.21
CA PHE A 509 3.00 5.60 20.54
C PHE A 509 1.97 6.74 20.69
N GLU A 510 1.80 7.57 19.66
CA GLU A 510 0.75 8.59 19.57
C GLU A 510 -0.66 7.98 19.60
N ASP A 511 -0.88 6.85 18.92
CA ASP A 511 -2.15 6.12 18.97
C ASP A 511 -2.44 5.59 20.37
N VAL A 512 -1.44 5.02 21.05
CA VAL A 512 -1.56 4.59 22.46
C VAL A 512 -1.86 5.78 23.36
N ARG A 513 -1.27 6.95 23.10
CA ARG A 513 -1.56 8.19 23.84
C ARG A 513 -3.02 8.61 23.71
N ARG A 514 -3.65 8.44 22.55
CA ARG A 514 -5.08 8.77 22.34
C ARG A 514 -5.97 8.03 23.36
N PHE A 515 -5.62 6.79 23.70
CA PHE A 515 -6.33 5.99 24.70
C PHE A 515 -6.04 6.42 26.14
N ILE A 516 -4.76 6.65 26.48
CA ILE A 516 -4.34 6.91 27.87
C ILE A 516 -4.60 8.37 28.30
N GLN A 517 -4.50 9.32 27.37
CA GLN A 517 -4.61 10.76 27.64
C GLN A 517 -5.56 11.42 26.63
N PRO A 518 -6.88 11.24 26.76
CA PRO A 518 -7.86 11.69 25.77
C PRO A 518 -8.19 13.19 25.82
N ASN A 519 -7.53 13.97 26.69
CA ASN A 519 -7.88 15.38 26.94
C ASN A 519 -7.80 16.28 25.69
N ASP A 520 -7.01 15.91 24.69
CA ASP A 520 -6.84 16.65 23.44
C ASP A 520 -7.63 16.07 22.25
N ILE A 521 -8.49 15.07 22.51
CA ILE A 521 -9.26 14.35 21.48
C ILE A 521 -10.63 14.99 21.29
N ILE A 522 -10.96 15.34 20.04
CA ILE A 522 -12.20 15.99 19.62
C ILE A 522 -13.23 14.94 19.13
N ASN A 523 -12.80 14.03 18.24
CA ASN A 523 -13.62 12.99 17.59
C ASN A 523 -14.93 13.51 16.93
N LYS A 524 -14.86 14.65 16.24
CA LYS A 524 -16.00 15.22 15.51
C LYS A 524 -16.08 14.65 14.10
N VAL A 525 -17.21 14.02 13.74
CA VAL A 525 -17.48 13.65 12.33
C VAL A 525 -17.74 14.93 11.54
N ILE A 526 -16.96 15.15 10.48
CA ILE A 526 -17.04 16.37 9.64
C ILE A 526 -17.43 16.06 8.19
N PHE A 527 -17.35 14.80 7.79
CA PHE A 527 -17.81 14.31 6.49
C PHE A 527 -18.24 12.85 6.62
N SER A 528 -19.38 12.49 6.03
CA SER A 528 -19.90 11.12 5.98
C SER A 528 -20.76 10.93 4.73
N LEU A 529 -20.62 9.78 4.06
CA LEU A 529 -21.56 9.32 3.02
C LEU A 529 -22.78 8.62 3.59
N ASP A 530 -22.67 8.06 4.81
CA ASP A 530 -23.71 7.24 5.45
C ASP A 530 -24.81 8.09 6.12
N GLU A 531 -24.48 9.34 6.51
CA GLU A 531 -25.36 10.22 7.27
C GLU A 531 -25.86 11.36 6.38
N PRO A 532 -27.19 11.62 6.31
CA PRO A 532 -27.73 12.74 5.55
C PRO A 532 -27.24 14.06 6.17
N TRP A 533 -26.64 14.92 5.33
CA TRP A 533 -26.22 16.28 5.66
C TRP A 533 -27.31 17.02 6.47
N PRO A 534 -26.99 17.54 7.67
CA PRO A 534 -26.17 18.75 7.81
C PRO A 534 -25.23 18.74 9.04
N LEU A 535 -23.90 18.65 8.82
CA LEU A 535 -22.89 18.86 9.88
C LEU A 535 -21.99 20.08 9.62
N GLN A 536 -22.34 20.93 8.66
CA GLN A 536 -21.65 22.19 8.44
C GLN A 536 -22.14 23.24 9.44
N ASP A 537 -21.42 23.31 10.54
CA ASP A 537 -21.29 24.57 11.26
C ASP A 537 -20.35 25.46 10.43
N THR A 538 -20.92 26.41 9.68
CA THR A 538 -20.17 27.37 8.84
C THR A 538 -19.21 28.25 9.66
N ALA A 539 -19.30 28.19 10.99
CA ALA A 539 -18.40 28.86 11.92
C ALA A 539 -17.16 28.02 12.32
N SER A 540 -17.03 26.76 11.88
CA SER A 540 -15.95 25.88 12.37
C SER A 540 -14.66 25.97 11.55
N SER A 541 -13.53 26.16 12.22
CA SER A 541 -12.19 26.30 11.63
C SER A 541 -11.54 24.98 11.18
N CYS A 542 -12.33 23.97 10.81
CA CYS A 542 -11.86 22.65 10.43
C CYS A 542 -11.86 22.45 8.91
N LEU A 543 -11.12 21.45 8.42
CA LEU A 543 -11.11 21.11 7.01
C LEU A 543 -12.47 20.60 6.52
N ARG A 544 -12.80 20.91 5.27
CA ARG A 544 -14.01 20.44 4.57
C ARG A 544 -13.63 19.42 3.51
N PHE A 545 -14.32 18.27 3.49
CA PHE A 545 -14.02 17.15 2.61
C PHE A 545 -15.15 16.88 1.62
N PHE A 546 -14.81 16.36 0.43
CA PHE A 546 -15.80 15.97 -0.56
C PHE A 546 -15.27 14.90 -1.53
N SER A 547 -16.10 13.93 -1.93
CA SER A 547 -15.70 12.82 -2.82
C SER A 547 -16.74 12.38 -3.86
N LYS A 548 -17.89 13.07 -3.98
CA LYS A 548 -18.95 12.70 -4.95
C LYS A 548 -18.69 13.24 -6.36
N PHE A 549 -17.61 12.78 -6.97
CA PHE A 549 -17.19 13.05 -8.35
C PHE A 549 -16.54 11.79 -8.96
N GLU A 550 -16.32 11.77 -10.28
CA GLU A 550 -15.74 10.61 -10.98
C GLU A 550 -14.39 10.18 -10.38
N SER A 551 -14.22 8.88 -10.14
CA SER A 551 -13.08 8.26 -9.44
C SER A 551 -12.89 8.69 -7.98
N GLY A 552 -13.74 9.55 -7.44
CA GLY A 552 -13.68 10.02 -6.05
C GLY A 552 -13.96 8.89 -5.06
N ASN A 553 -13.11 8.75 -4.05
CA ASN A 553 -13.28 7.78 -2.96
C ASN A 553 -12.83 8.36 -1.62
N LEU A 554 -13.81 8.63 -0.77
CA LEU A 554 -13.71 8.87 0.67
C LEU A 554 -15.11 8.63 1.23
N ARG A 555 -15.24 7.85 2.30
CA ARG A 555 -16.52 7.55 2.94
C ARG A 555 -16.81 8.43 4.14
N LYS A 556 -15.82 8.64 5.01
CA LYS A 556 -15.98 9.37 6.27
C LYS A 556 -14.68 10.06 6.67
N ALA A 557 -14.80 11.25 7.27
CA ALA A 557 -13.69 11.97 7.88
C ALA A 557 -14.07 12.42 9.29
N ILE A 558 -13.17 12.15 10.24
CA ILE A 558 -13.34 12.41 11.67
C ILE A 558 -12.18 13.30 12.11
N GLN A 559 -12.49 14.49 12.61
CA GLN A 559 -11.50 15.37 13.23
C GLN A 559 -11.17 14.84 14.62
N VAL A 560 -9.98 14.25 14.76
CA VAL A 560 -9.49 13.67 16.02
C VAL A 560 -8.83 14.74 16.88
N ARG A 561 -8.07 15.67 16.29
CA ARG A 561 -7.52 16.88 16.93
C ARG A 561 -7.63 18.07 15.98
N GLU A 562 -7.21 19.26 16.39
CA GLU A 562 -7.32 20.49 15.57
C GLU A 562 -6.82 20.29 14.12
N PHE A 563 -5.65 19.67 13.96
CA PHE A 563 -5.02 19.40 12.65
C PHE A 563 -4.82 17.91 12.35
N GLU A 564 -5.65 17.03 12.92
CA GLU A 564 -5.50 15.58 12.79
C GLU A 564 -6.84 14.92 12.44
N TYR A 565 -6.85 14.16 11.36
CA TYR A 565 -8.06 13.61 10.78
C TYR A 565 -7.91 12.11 10.52
N ASP A 566 -8.84 11.32 11.05
CA ASP A 566 -8.99 9.91 10.70
C ASP A 566 -9.99 9.81 9.54
N LEU A 567 -9.55 9.14 8.47
CA LEU A 567 -10.25 9.00 7.20
C LEU A 567 -10.60 7.53 6.98
N LEU A 568 -11.78 7.29 6.42
CA LEU A 568 -12.22 5.97 6.00
C LEU A 568 -12.52 5.98 4.52
N ILE A 569 -11.88 5.07 3.78
CA ILE A 569 -12.11 4.84 2.36
C ILE A 569 -13.37 4.00 2.19
N ASN A 570 -14.16 4.27 1.15
CA ASN A 570 -15.29 3.42 0.82
C ASN A 570 -14.81 2.10 0.22
N ALA A 571 -15.40 0.99 0.66
CA ALA A 571 -15.15 -0.31 0.03
C ALA A 571 -15.62 -0.30 -1.42
N ASP A 572 -15.04 -1.17 -2.24
CA ASP A 572 -15.45 -1.36 -3.62
C ASP A 572 -16.96 -1.61 -3.70
N VAL A 573 -17.61 -1.07 -4.73
CA VAL A 573 -19.05 -1.23 -4.93
C VAL A 573 -19.45 -2.71 -4.86
N ASN A 574 -20.53 -3.03 -4.14
CA ASN A 574 -20.99 -4.41 -3.84
C ASN A 574 -19.99 -5.28 -3.05
N SER A 575 -18.97 -4.70 -2.41
CA SER A 575 -17.97 -5.40 -1.61
C SER A 575 -17.93 -4.89 -0.16
N CYS A 576 -17.33 -5.68 0.73
CA CYS A 576 -16.92 -5.29 2.08
C CYS A 576 -15.39 -5.26 2.26
N GLN A 577 -14.65 -5.46 1.15
CA GLN A 577 -13.18 -5.59 1.09
C GLN A 577 -12.60 -4.66 0.01
N HIS A 578 -11.26 -4.66 -0.12
CA HIS A 578 -10.49 -3.94 -1.14
C HIS A 578 -10.50 -2.41 -0.97
N GLN A 579 -9.95 -1.93 0.16
CA GLN A 579 -9.89 -0.51 0.49
C GLN A 579 -8.44 0.01 0.42
N GLN A 580 -8.09 0.69 -0.67
CA GLN A 580 -6.77 1.32 -0.81
C GLN A 580 -6.77 2.58 -1.66
N TRP A 581 -7.52 2.61 -2.77
CA TRP A 581 -7.69 3.81 -3.58
C TRP A 581 -8.42 4.92 -2.79
N PHE A 582 -7.84 6.12 -2.77
CA PHE A 582 -8.50 7.33 -2.28
C PHE A 582 -8.33 8.46 -3.28
N TYR A 583 -9.37 9.28 -3.42
CA TYR A 583 -9.34 10.52 -4.20
C TYR A 583 -10.44 11.44 -3.66
N PHE A 584 -10.06 12.57 -3.05
CA PHE A 584 -11.01 13.48 -2.41
C PHE A 584 -10.55 14.93 -2.49
N LYS A 585 -11.53 15.84 -2.47
CA LYS A 585 -11.36 17.29 -2.33
C LYS A 585 -11.24 17.66 -0.86
N VAL A 586 -10.35 18.59 -0.54
CA VAL A 586 -10.17 19.24 0.76
C VAL A 586 -10.19 20.76 0.56
N SER A 587 -10.77 21.50 1.49
CA SER A 587 -10.80 22.97 1.50
C SER A 587 -10.86 23.52 2.93
N GLY A 588 -10.68 24.83 3.12
CA GLY A 588 -10.67 25.46 4.45
C GLY A 588 -9.37 25.25 5.23
N MET A 589 -8.26 25.06 4.53
CA MET A 589 -6.94 24.89 5.14
C MET A 589 -6.26 26.22 5.44
N ARG A 590 -5.41 26.21 6.46
CA ARG A 590 -4.44 27.28 6.73
C ARG A 590 -3.12 26.97 6.03
N ALA A 591 -2.53 27.95 5.37
CA ALA A 591 -1.23 27.85 4.75
C ALA A 591 -0.17 27.49 5.79
N ASN A 592 0.86 26.76 5.36
CA ASN A 592 2.05 26.43 6.16
C ASN A 592 1.75 25.69 7.48
N THR A 593 0.52 25.18 7.65
CA THR A 593 0.10 24.41 8.82
C THR A 593 0.18 22.91 8.50
N PRO A 594 0.81 22.09 9.35
CA PRO A 594 0.88 20.65 9.14
C PRO A 594 -0.43 19.96 9.53
N TYR A 595 -1.09 19.34 8.55
CA TYR A 595 -2.29 18.54 8.74
C TYR A 595 -1.94 17.05 8.66
N ARG A 596 -2.29 16.27 9.69
CA ARG A 596 -2.12 14.82 9.70
C ARG A 596 -3.39 14.11 9.24
N PHE A 597 -3.25 13.25 8.26
CA PHE A 597 -4.32 12.36 7.79
C PHE A 597 -3.96 10.92 8.12
N ASN A 598 -4.90 10.17 8.68
CA ASN A 598 -4.76 8.74 8.98
C ASN A 598 -5.87 7.98 8.26
N ILE A 599 -5.56 7.20 7.24
CA ILE A 599 -6.51 6.29 6.60
C ILE A 599 -6.51 5.00 7.39
N ILE A 600 -7.57 4.73 8.16
CA ILE A 600 -7.57 3.71 9.23
C ILE A 600 -8.13 2.33 8.84
N ASN A 601 -8.70 2.21 7.64
CA ASN A 601 -9.34 0.97 7.18
C ASN A 601 -8.59 0.31 6.01
N CYS A 602 -7.27 0.43 5.93
CA CYS A 602 -6.51 -0.31 4.93
C CYS A 602 -6.43 -1.80 5.31
N GLU A 603 -6.44 -2.70 4.33
CA GLU A 603 -6.49 -4.15 4.57
C GLU A 603 -5.18 -4.88 4.28
N LYS A 604 -4.30 -4.31 3.43
CA LYS A 604 -3.08 -4.99 3.00
C LYS A 604 -2.06 -5.02 4.16
N PRO A 605 -1.28 -6.11 4.32
CA PRO A 605 -0.29 -6.16 5.38
C PRO A 605 0.86 -5.16 5.24
N ASN A 606 1.18 -4.78 4.00
CA ASN A 606 2.24 -3.84 3.67
C ASN A 606 1.79 -2.90 2.53
N SER A 607 2.53 -1.82 2.31
CA SER A 607 2.22 -0.79 1.31
C SER A 607 3.47 -0.13 0.74
N GLN A 608 3.41 0.29 -0.53
CA GLN A 608 4.48 1.05 -1.21
C GLN A 608 4.81 2.37 -0.49
N PHE A 609 3.90 2.91 0.33
CA PHE A 609 4.16 4.04 1.21
C PHE A 609 5.29 3.79 2.21
N ASN A 610 5.51 2.54 2.65
CA ASN A 610 6.66 2.17 3.50
C ASN A 610 8.00 2.25 2.76
N TYR A 611 7.99 2.32 1.43
CA TYR A 611 9.16 2.35 0.53
C TYR A 611 9.34 3.70 -0.19
N GLY A 612 8.66 4.75 0.30
CA GLY A 612 8.88 6.12 -0.17
C GLY A 612 7.86 6.62 -1.19
N MET A 613 6.80 5.85 -1.47
CA MET A 613 5.66 6.38 -2.23
C MET A 613 5.02 7.52 -1.44
N GLN A 614 4.47 8.49 -2.16
CA GLN A 614 3.82 9.68 -1.61
C GLN A 614 2.45 9.87 -2.25
N PRO A 615 1.44 10.34 -1.50
CA PRO A 615 0.19 10.76 -2.10
C PRO A 615 0.42 11.91 -3.08
N THR A 616 -0.52 12.12 -3.99
CA THR A 616 -0.47 13.23 -4.94
C THR A 616 -1.46 14.33 -4.54
N LEU A 617 -1.06 15.58 -4.74
CA LEU A 617 -1.81 16.79 -4.42
C LEU A 617 -1.97 17.64 -5.68
N TYR A 618 -3.17 18.16 -5.90
CA TYR A 618 -3.45 19.21 -6.88
C TYR A 618 -4.02 20.42 -6.17
N SER A 619 -3.46 21.61 -6.39
CA SER A 619 -3.94 22.89 -5.86
C SER A 619 -4.66 23.68 -6.94
N VAL A 620 -5.89 24.11 -6.66
CA VAL A 620 -6.67 24.96 -7.58
C VAL A 620 -6.03 26.33 -7.70
N LYS A 621 -5.57 26.94 -6.60
CA LYS A 621 -4.82 28.21 -6.65
C LYS A 621 -3.58 28.12 -7.54
N GLU A 622 -2.75 27.09 -7.37
CA GLU A 622 -1.57 26.88 -8.24
C GLU A 622 -1.94 26.72 -9.72
N ALA A 623 -3.03 25.99 -9.99
CA ALA A 623 -3.54 25.80 -11.33
C ALA A 623 -3.98 27.12 -12.00
N LEU A 624 -4.72 27.95 -11.27
CA LEU A 624 -5.13 29.29 -11.72
C LEU A 624 -3.91 30.19 -11.95
N LEU A 625 -2.90 30.10 -11.08
CA LEU A 625 -1.66 30.89 -11.17
C LEU A 625 -0.70 30.49 -12.31
N GLY A 626 -0.98 29.46 -13.10
CA GLY A 626 -0.06 29.05 -14.18
C GLY A 626 0.38 27.60 -14.12
N ARG A 627 0.22 26.92 -12.98
CA ARG A 627 0.92 25.69 -12.64
C ARG A 627 -0.05 24.53 -12.35
N PRO A 628 -0.87 24.10 -13.32
CA PRO A 628 -1.83 23.03 -13.12
C PRO A 628 -1.12 21.67 -13.10
N SER A 629 -0.55 21.27 -11.97
CA SER A 629 0.19 20.02 -11.87
C SER A 629 -0.18 19.24 -10.61
N TRP A 630 -0.26 17.93 -10.77
CA TRP A 630 -0.21 17.01 -9.64
C TRP A 630 1.22 16.91 -9.13
N ILE A 631 1.42 17.06 -7.82
CA ILE A 631 2.72 16.92 -7.17
C ILE A 631 2.66 15.84 -6.10
N ARG A 632 3.74 15.07 -5.93
CA ARG A 632 3.90 14.24 -4.74
C ARG A 632 3.97 15.12 -3.49
N THR A 633 3.22 14.76 -2.46
CA THR A 633 3.15 15.48 -1.19
C THR A 633 3.25 14.51 -0.01
N GLY A 634 3.29 15.06 1.19
CA GLY A 634 3.29 14.28 2.41
C GLY A 634 4.69 14.04 2.97
N ASN A 635 4.81 14.14 4.28
CA ASN A 635 5.97 13.72 5.05
C ASN A 635 5.50 12.85 6.24
N GLU A 636 6.45 12.33 7.02
CA GLU A 636 6.18 11.42 8.14
C GLU A 636 5.27 10.22 7.76
N ILE A 637 5.46 9.72 6.54
CA ILE A 637 4.62 8.66 6.00
C ILE A 637 4.98 7.32 6.64
N CYS A 638 3.98 6.61 7.15
CA CYS A 638 4.15 5.21 7.51
C CYS A 638 2.83 4.44 7.40
N TYR A 639 2.97 3.13 7.20
CA TYR A 639 1.89 2.17 7.14
C TYR A 639 2.07 1.11 8.23
N TYR A 640 1.04 0.85 9.04
CA TYR A 640 1.14 -0.09 10.18
C TYR A 640 -0.19 -0.68 10.62
N LYS A 641 -0.21 -1.92 11.11
CA LYS A 641 -1.43 -2.55 11.65
C LYS A 641 -1.94 -1.82 12.90
N ASN A 642 -3.22 -1.50 12.92
CA ASN A 642 -3.88 -0.74 13.98
C ASN A 642 -4.73 -1.68 14.87
N HIS A 643 -5.51 -1.08 15.78
CA HIS A 643 -6.34 -1.79 16.76
C HIS A 643 -7.75 -2.12 16.25
N TYR A 644 -8.10 -1.68 15.03
CA TYR A 644 -9.40 -1.98 14.45
C TYR A 644 -9.43 -3.41 13.90
N ARG A 645 -10.51 -4.14 14.18
CA ARG A 645 -10.73 -5.49 13.65
C ARG A 645 -12.09 -5.62 12.97
N GLN A 646 -12.13 -6.48 11.96
CA GLN A 646 -13.38 -6.93 11.36
C GLN A 646 -14.15 -7.83 12.35
N ARG A 647 -15.49 -7.75 12.37
CA ARG A 647 -16.33 -8.63 13.19
C ARG A 647 -16.36 -10.05 12.61
N ALA A 648 -16.26 -11.09 13.46
CA ALA A 648 -16.20 -12.50 13.05
C ALA A 648 -17.45 -12.99 12.28
N ALA A 649 -18.62 -12.38 12.55
CA ALA A 649 -19.87 -12.66 11.84
C ALA A 649 -19.79 -12.34 10.32
N ALA A 650 -18.91 -11.42 9.91
CA ALA A 650 -18.72 -11.06 8.49
C ALA A 650 -17.82 -12.05 7.72
N THR A 651 -17.11 -12.96 8.41
CA THR A 651 -16.11 -13.88 7.85
C THR A 651 -16.44 -15.35 8.10
N GLY A 652 -17.71 -15.67 8.36
CA GLY A 652 -18.18 -17.06 8.53
C GLY A 652 -17.52 -17.80 9.69
N GLY A 653 -17.23 -17.11 10.81
CA GLY A 653 -16.67 -17.72 12.03
C GLY A 653 -15.14 -17.82 12.07
N THR A 654 -14.41 -17.19 11.16
CA THR A 654 -12.94 -17.06 11.26
C THR A 654 -12.53 -15.78 12.00
N SER A 655 -11.45 -15.83 12.78
CA SER A 655 -10.93 -14.68 13.55
C SER A 655 -10.78 -13.44 12.66
N GLY A 656 -11.44 -12.34 13.02
CA GLY A 656 -11.52 -11.14 12.19
C GLY A 656 -10.15 -10.54 11.84
N LYS A 657 -9.96 -10.19 10.56
CA LYS A 657 -8.72 -9.54 10.09
C LYS A 657 -8.52 -8.18 10.77
N CYS A 658 -7.28 -7.84 11.06
CA CYS A 658 -6.91 -6.52 11.56
C CYS A 658 -6.76 -5.53 10.40
N TYR A 659 -7.15 -4.29 10.62
CA TYR A 659 -6.91 -3.20 9.69
C TYR A 659 -5.54 -2.56 9.91
N TYR A 660 -5.16 -1.72 8.96
CA TYR A 660 -3.91 -0.99 8.89
C TYR A 660 -4.20 0.49 8.70
N THR A 661 -3.31 1.31 9.26
CA THR A 661 -3.34 2.77 9.12
C THR A 661 -2.23 3.22 8.17
N LEU A 662 -2.61 3.95 7.12
CA LEU A 662 -1.69 4.83 6.39
C LEU A 662 -1.76 6.22 7.01
N THR A 663 -0.65 6.72 7.55
CA THR A 663 -0.57 8.10 8.07
C THR A 663 0.43 8.92 7.27
N PHE A 664 0.09 10.18 7.03
CA PHE A 664 0.96 11.16 6.38
C PHE A 664 0.59 12.59 6.80
N VAL A 665 1.57 13.49 6.78
CA VAL A 665 1.39 14.90 7.11
C VAL A 665 1.54 15.75 5.86
N VAL A 666 0.53 16.57 5.55
CA VAL A 666 0.52 17.49 4.41
C VAL A 666 0.58 18.93 4.94
N THR A 667 1.40 19.76 4.30
CA THR A 667 1.42 21.20 4.52
C THR A 667 0.93 21.87 3.24
N PHE A 668 -0.19 22.59 3.34
CA PHE A 668 -0.77 23.28 2.19
C PHE A 668 -0.06 24.63 1.96
N PRO A 669 0.18 25.02 0.69
CA PRO A 669 0.92 26.24 0.38
C PRO A 669 0.10 27.52 0.55
N HIS A 670 -1.23 27.43 0.43
CA HIS A 670 -2.13 28.59 0.38
C HIS A 670 -3.27 28.48 1.39
N ASP A 671 -3.68 29.61 1.95
CA ASP A 671 -4.86 29.72 2.83
C ASP A 671 -6.14 29.59 2.01
N GLU A 672 -7.17 28.94 2.54
CA GLU A 672 -8.49 28.82 1.90
C GLU A 672 -8.42 28.33 0.43
N ASP A 673 -7.46 27.44 0.12
CA ASP A 673 -7.37 26.79 -1.18
C ASP A 673 -8.45 25.70 -1.32
N VAL A 674 -8.64 25.24 -2.55
CA VAL A 674 -9.26 23.95 -2.84
C VAL A 674 -8.17 23.02 -3.34
N CYS A 675 -7.94 21.95 -2.60
CA CYS A 675 -6.96 20.95 -2.97
C CYS A 675 -7.62 19.60 -3.21
N TYR A 676 -6.98 18.78 -4.04
CA TYR A 676 -7.36 17.40 -4.26
C TYR A 676 -6.22 16.49 -3.85
N LEU A 677 -6.50 15.48 -3.03
CA LEU A 677 -5.55 14.45 -2.60
C LEU A 677 -5.95 13.12 -3.21
N ALA A 678 -4.99 12.40 -3.78
CA ALA A 678 -5.21 11.09 -4.37
C ALA A 678 -4.08 10.10 -4.03
N TYR A 679 -4.43 8.81 -4.01
CA TYR A 679 -3.51 7.69 -3.79
C TYR A 679 -2.34 7.71 -4.79
N HIS A 680 -2.67 7.96 -6.05
CA HIS A 680 -1.73 8.15 -7.15
C HIS A 680 -2.38 9.10 -8.19
N TYR A 681 -1.63 9.54 -9.22
CA TYR A 681 -2.12 10.43 -10.28
C TYR A 681 -3.42 9.90 -10.92
N PRO A 682 -4.58 10.54 -10.68
CA PRO A 682 -5.85 10.08 -11.22
C PRO A 682 -5.85 10.05 -12.75
N TYR A 683 -6.66 9.15 -13.32
CA TYR A 683 -6.95 9.11 -14.74
C TYR A 683 -8.37 8.56 -14.89
N THR A 684 -9.31 9.45 -15.20
CA THR A 684 -10.75 9.16 -15.27
C THR A 684 -11.15 8.51 -16.60
N TYR A 685 -12.31 7.86 -16.63
CA TYR A 685 -12.84 7.27 -17.86
C TYR A 685 -13.22 8.36 -18.86
N SER A 686 -13.82 9.46 -18.38
CA SER A 686 -14.15 10.61 -19.23
C SER A 686 -12.90 11.24 -19.86
N ALA A 687 -11.77 11.29 -19.14
CA ALA A 687 -10.49 11.74 -19.68
C ALA A 687 -9.97 10.79 -20.78
N LEU A 688 -10.12 9.48 -20.61
CA LEU A 688 -9.75 8.50 -21.65
C LEU A 688 -10.57 8.72 -22.93
N MET A 689 -11.89 8.80 -22.80
CA MET A 689 -12.77 8.96 -23.97
C MET A 689 -12.53 10.29 -24.69
N THR A 690 -12.22 11.34 -23.94
CA THR A 690 -11.83 12.65 -24.49
C THR A 690 -10.50 12.56 -25.23
N HIS A 691 -9.51 11.89 -24.63
CA HIS A 691 -8.20 11.69 -25.23
C HIS A 691 -8.29 10.93 -26.55
N LEU A 692 -9.09 9.86 -26.63
CA LEU A 692 -9.28 9.08 -27.86
C LEU A 692 -9.87 9.93 -29.00
N ASP A 693 -10.91 10.73 -28.73
CA ASP A 693 -11.50 11.65 -29.72
C ASP A 693 -10.48 12.70 -30.23
N ILE A 694 -9.61 13.20 -29.35
CA ILE A 694 -8.58 14.16 -29.73
C ILE A 694 -7.51 13.48 -30.59
N LEU A 695 -7.09 12.27 -30.23
CA LEU A 695 -6.13 11.49 -31.03
C LEU A 695 -6.67 11.24 -32.44
N GLU A 696 -7.91 10.75 -32.55
CA GLU A 696 -8.55 10.49 -33.85
C GLU A 696 -8.62 11.73 -34.76
N LYS A 697 -8.81 12.92 -34.19
CA LYS A 697 -8.80 14.18 -34.95
C LYS A 697 -7.39 14.65 -35.32
N SER A 698 -6.37 14.22 -34.58
CA SER A 698 -4.98 14.69 -34.75
C SER A 698 -4.18 13.91 -35.80
N ILE A 699 -4.66 12.73 -36.22
CA ILE A 699 -3.94 11.86 -37.15
C ILE A 699 -4.16 12.24 -38.62
N ASN A 700 -3.20 11.85 -39.47
CA ASN A 700 -3.41 11.84 -40.91
C ASN A 700 -4.02 10.49 -41.33
N PRO A 701 -5.31 10.45 -41.75
CA PRO A 701 -5.99 9.20 -42.08
C PRO A 701 -5.42 8.50 -43.32
N ARG A 702 -4.58 9.18 -44.12
CA ARG A 702 -3.88 8.56 -45.25
C ARG A 702 -2.67 7.73 -44.83
N GLN A 703 -2.15 7.93 -43.61
CA GLN A 703 -0.94 7.27 -43.13
C GLN A 703 -1.25 6.29 -42.01
N VAL A 704 -2.17 6.64 -41.11
CA VAL A 704 -2.49 5.86 -39.93
C VAL A 704 -3.93 5.43 -40.00
N TYR A 705 -4.15 4.11 -40.00
CA TYR A 705 -5.46 3.53 -39.74
C TYR A 705 -5.68 3.59 -38.22
N PHE A 706 -6.70 4.34 -37.80
CA PHE A 706 -7.15 4.41 -36.42
C PHE A 706 -8.65 4.20 -36.41
N ARG A 707 -9.12 3.21 -35.66
CA ARG A 707 -10.54 2.94 -35.51
C ARG A 707 -10.89 2.72 -34.06
N GLN A 708 -11.84 3.49 -33.55
CA GLN A 708 -12.44 3.26 -32.25
C GLN A 708 -13.71 2.43 -32.41
N GLU A 709 -13.79 1.34 -31.66
CA GLU A 709 -14.94 0.44 -31.62
C GLU A 709 -15.36 0.24 -30.16
N VAL A 710 -16.61 -0.17 -29.96
CA VAL A 710 -17.11 -0.57 -28.65
C VAL A 710 -16.95 -2.08 -28.56
N LEU A 711 -16.01 -2.55 -27.73
CA LEU A 711 -15.79 -3.97 -27.48
C LEU A 711 -17.04 -4.62 -26.88
N CYS A 712 -17.62 -3.94 -25.90
CA CYS A 712 -18.78 -4.36 -25.15
C CYS A 712 -19.29 -3.21 -24.27
N HIS A 713 -20.48 -3.40 -23.69
CA HIS A 713 -20.98 -2.54 -22.62
C HIS A 713 -20.70 -3.18 -21.25
N THR A 714 -20.23 -2.35 -20.33
CA THR A 714 -20.04 -2.69 -18.91
C THR A 714 -21.38 -2.82 -18.17
N LEU A 715 -21.38 -3.25 -16.90
CA LEU A 715 -22.63 -3.37 -16.10
C LEU A 715 -23.36 -2.04 -15.95
N GLY A 716 -22.61 -0.96 -15.77
CA GLY A 716 -23.11 0.42 -15.73
C GLY A 716 -23.60 0.92 -17.09
N GLY A 717 -23.41 0.14 -18.15
CA GLY A 717 -23.77 0.50 -19.52
C GLY A 717 -22.81 1.50 -20.16
N ASN A 718 -21.59 1.62 -19.64
CA ASN A 718 -20.52 2.41 -20.26
C ASN A 718 -19.82 1.59 -21.34
N PRO A 719 -19.49 2.17 -22.51
CA PRO A 719 -18.78 1.45 -23.56
C PRO A 719 -17.32 1.18 -23.15
N CYS A 720 -16.88 -0.06 -23.36
CA CYS A 720 -15.47 -0.44 -23.23
C CYS A 720 -14.77 -0.22 -24.58
N PRO A 721 -13.85 0.75 -24.72
CA PRO A 721 -13.26 1.08 -26.01
C PRO A 721 -12.23 0.03 -26.47
N LEU A 722 -12.32 -0.37 -27.73
CA LEU A 722 -11.28 -1.08 -28.48
C LEU A 722 -10.74 -0.13 -29.55
N VAL A 723 -9.43 0.06 -29.58
CA VAL A 723 -8.75 0.93 -30.55
C VAL A 723 -7.87 0.07 -31.45
N THR A 724 -8.11 0.15 -32.75
CA THR A 724 -7.27 -0.50 -33.75
C THR A 724 -6.31 0.52 -34.35
N ILE A 725 -5.00 0.27 -34.29
CA ILE A 725 -3.96 1.14 -34.86
C ILE A 725 -3.04 0.33 -35.78
N THR A 726 -2.88 0.77 -37.03
CA THR A 726 -1.91 0.18 -37.98
C THR A 726 -1.59 1.18 -39.10
N ALA A 727 -0.64 0.87 -39.98
CA ALA A 727 -0.34 1.72 -41.14
C ALA A 727 -1.40 1.49 -42.23
N MET A 728 -1.82 2.54 -42.92
CA MET A 728 -2.62 2.35 -44.14
C MET A 728 -1.83 1.56 -45.18
N PRO A 729 -2.49 0.73 -46.02
CA PRO A 729 -1.82 0.08 -47.14
C PRO A 729 -1.30 1.14 -48.13
N GLU A 730 -0.15 0.87 -48.77
CA GLU A 730 0.48 1.83 -49.70
C GLU A 730 -0.36 2.09 -50.95
N SER A 731 -1.18 1.12 -51.36
CA SER A 731 -2.18 1.28 -52.41
C SER A 731 -3.32 0.27 -52.25
N SER A 732 -4.37 0.42 -53.06
CA SER A 732 -5.50 -0.51 -53.15
C SER A 732 -5.21 -1.76 -54.00
N SER A 733 -3.95 -2.03 -54.34
CA SER A 733 -3.60 -3.24 -55.08
C SER A 733 -3.84 -4.50 -54.22
N THR A 734 -4.09 -5.62 -54.88
CA THR A 734 -4.27 -6.93 -54.23
C THR A 734 -3.09 -7.27 -53.33
N ASP A 735 -1.86 -7.02 -53.78
CA ASP A 735 -0.64 -7.40 -53.07
C ASP A 735 -0.43 -6.59 -51.79
N HIS A 736 -0.71 -5.28 -51.82
CA HIS A 736 -0.60 -4.43 -50.64
C HIS A 736 -1.72 -4.70 -49.63
N LEU A 737 -2.91 -5.08 -50.10
CA LEU A 737 -4.02 -5.50 -49.24
C LEU A 737 -3.77 -6.89 -48.62
N GLU A 738 -3.19 -7.82 -49.36
CA GLU A 738 -2.78 -9.11 -48.83
C GLU A 738 -1.67 -8.94 -47.79
N GLN A 739 -0.66 -8.11 -48.05
CA GLN A 739 0.39 -7.80 -47.07
C GLN A 739 -0.20 -7.21 -45.78
N PHE A 740 -1.18 -6.31 -45.90
CA PHE A 740 -1.90 -5.75 -44.76
C PHE A 740 -2.64 -6.83 -43.95
N ARG A 741 -3.39 -7.71 -44.63
CA ARG A 741 -4.17 -8.79 -43.99
C ARG A 741 -3.30 -9.85 -43.29
N HIS A 742 -2.06 -10.02 -43.73
CA HIS A 742 -1.11 -10.96 -43.12
C HIS A 742 -0.32 -10.35 -41.94
N ARG A 743 -0.54 -9.08 -41.60
CA ARG A 743 0.16 -8.47 -40.45
C ARG A 743 -0.25 -9.17 -39.14
N PRO A 744 0.73 -9.58 -38.30
CA PRO A 744 0.43 -10.15 -36.99
C PRO A 744 -0.27 -9.15 -36.07
N TYR A 745 -1.15 -9.70 -35.23
CA TYR A 745 -1.91 -8.95 -34.24
C TYR A 745 -1.13 -8.78 -32.93
N GLN A 746 -1.23 -7.58 -32.38
CA GLN A 746 -0.66 -7.24 -31.10
C GLN A 746 -1.74 -6.64 -30.19
N VAL A 747 -2.16 -7.42 -29.19
CA VAL A 747 -3.20 -7.00 -28.25
C VAL A 747 -2.55 -6.34 -27.04
N ILE A 748 -2.98 -5.13 -26.68
CA ILE A 748 -2.48 -4.41 -25.51
C ILE A 748 -3.64 -4.01 -24.62
N THR A 749 -3.60 -4.34 -23.33
CA THR A 749 -4.66 -3.99 -22.37
C THR A 749 -4.11 -3.28 -21.13
N ALA A 750 -4.93 -2.43 -20.51
CA ALA A 750 -4.61 -1.72 -19.27
C ALA A 750 -5.85 -1.51 -18.37
N ARG A 751 -5.61 -1.13 -17.11
CA ARG A 751 -6.64 -0.89 -16.05
C ARG A 751 -7.63 -2.04 -15.91
N VAL A 752 -7.10 -3.25 -15.71
CA VAL A 752 -7.90 -4.37 -15.21
C VAL A 752 -8.33 -4.08 -13.78
N HIS A 753 -7.38 -3.64 -12.96
CA HIS A 753 -7.64 -3.12 -11.62
C HIS A 753 -7.86 -1.60 -11.68
N PRO A 754 -9.01 -1.10 -11.20
CA PRO A 754 -9.36 0.31 -11.33
C PRO A 754 -8.46 1.23 -10.51
N GLY A 755 -7.92 0.78 -9.36
CA GLY A 755 -7.01 1.59 -8.53
C GLY A 755 -5.62 1.83 -9.14
N GLU A 756 -5.22 1.04 -10.15
CA GLU A 756 -3.89 1.08 -10.79
C GLU A 756 -3.80 2.16 -11.88
N SER A 757 -4.06 3.41 -11.49
CA SER A 757 -4.09 4.56 -12.41
C SER A 757 -2.81 4.80 -13.21
N ASN A 758 -1.65 4.38 -12.68
CA ASN A 758 -0.37 4.36 -13.38
C ASN A 758 -0.44 3.64 -14.74
N ALA A 759 -1.20 2.54 -14.85
CA ALA A 759 -1.35 1.80 -16.10
C ALA A 759 -2.01 2.65 -17.21
N SER A 760 -2.94 3.55 -16.87
CA SER A 760 -3.53 4.48 -17.85
C SER A 760 -2.54 5.49 -18.37
N TRP A 761 -1.63 5.98 -17.52
CA TRP A 761 -0.60 6.93 -17.95
C TRP A 761 0.41 6.29 -18.90
N VAL A 762 0.80 5.04 -18.64
CA VAL A 762 1.62 4.26 -19.57
C VAL A 762 0.87 4.03 -20.89
N MET A 763 -0.41 3.64 -20.81
CA MET A 763 -1.25 3.44 -21.99
C MET A 763 -1.44 4.72 -22.82
N LYS A 764 -1.62 5.88 -22.18
CA LYS A 764 -1.67 7.19 -22.84
C LYS A 764 -0.40 7.44 -23.66
N GLY A 765 0.78 7.24 -23.07
CA GLY A 765 2.05 7.36 -23.79
C GLY A 765 2.19 6.36 -24.94
N THR A 766 1.73 5.12 -24.75
CA THR A 766 1.71 4.09 -25.81
C THR A 766 0.85 4.51 -26.99
N LEU A 767 -0.37 5.00 -26.76
CA LEU A 767 -1.27 5.48 -27.80
C LEU A 767 -0.66 6.66 -28.57
N GLU A 768 -0.17 7.68 -27.85
CA GLU A 768 0.47 8.85 -28.44
C GLU A 768 1.69 8.47 -29.29
N PHE A 769 2.55 7.58 -28.79
CA PHE A 769 3.70 7.07 -29.54
C PHE A 769 3.24 6.34 -30.80
N LEU A 770 2.28 5.42 -30.68
CA LEU A 770 1.77 4.61 -31.78
C LEU A 770 1.02 5.41 -32.84
N VAL A 771 0.57 6.64 -32.59
CA VAL A 771 0.00 7.51 -33.65
C VAL A 771 0.98 8.58 -34.15
N SER A 772 2.12 8.75 -33.48
CA SER A 772 3.10 9.78 -33.81
C SER A 772 3.80 9.53 -35.16
N SER A 773 4.49 10.56 -35.65
CA SER A 773 5.35 10.50 -36.83
C SER A 773 6.72 9.86 -36.59
N ASP A 774 6.97 9.34 -35.38
CA ASP A 774 8.25 8.70 -35.02
C ASP A 774 8.56 7.53 -35.99
N PRO A 775 9.78 7.43 -36.53
CA PRO A 775 10.15 6.36 -37.46
C PRO A 775 9.95 4.95 -36.89
N VAL A 776 10.18 4.76 -35.58
CA VAL A 776 9.97 3.47 -34.91
C VAL A 776 8.49 3.16 -34.81
N ALA A 777 7.66 4.15 -34.46
CA ALA A 777 6.21 3.97 -34.43
C ALA A 777 5.64 3.66 -35.83
N ARG A 778 6.16 4.32 -36.88
CA ARG A 778 5.80 4.00 -38.27
C ARG A 778 6.15 2.56 -38.64
N LEU A 779 7.39 2.15 -38.38
CA LEU A 779 7.85 0.79 -38.65
C LEU A 779 6.99 -0.25 -37.92
N LEU A 780 6.64 0.00 -36.65
CA LEU A 780 5.75 -0.88 -35.90
C LEU A 780 4.37 -0.98 -36.55
N ARG A 781 3.77 0.15 -36.94
CA ARG A 781 2.47 0.19 -37.63
C ARG A 781 2.48 -0.52 -38.99
N GLU A 782 3.60 -0.51 -39.71
CA GLU A 782 3.78 -1.19 -41.01
C GLU A 782 3.89 -2.72 -40.86
N ASN A 783 4.29 -3.20 -39.69
CA ASN A 783 4.51 -4.63 -39.42
C ASN A 783 3.39 -5.28 -38.59
N PHE A 784 2.64 -4.52 -37.80
CA PHE A 784 1.66 -5.07 -36.86
C PHE A 784 0.29 -4.38 -36.96
N ILE A 785 -0.76 -5.12 -36.57
CA ILE A 785 -2.08 -4.57 -36.25
C ILE A 785 -2.21 -4.52 -34.72
N PHE A 786 -2.28 -3.31 -34.16
CA PHE A 786 -2.46 -3.15 -32.71
C PHE A 786 -3.94 -3.12 -32.38
N LYS A 787 -4.39 -4.02 -31.48
CA LYS A 787 -5.73 -4.03 -30.88
C LYS A 787 -5.60 -3.65 -29.42
N ILE A 788 -6.04 -2.45 -29.06
CA ILE A 788 -5.73 -1.84 -27.76
C ILE A 788 -7.01 -1.63 -26.97
N ILE A 789 -7.05 -2.15 -25.74
CA ILE A 789 -8.13 -1.90 -24.78
C ILE A 789 -7.55 -1.03 -23.65
N PRO A 790 -7.65 0.31 -23.76
CA PRO A 790 -6.93 1.21 -22.87
C PRO A 790 -7.46 1.26 -21.43
N MET A 791 -8.70 0.81 -21.21
CA MET A 791 -9.28 0.67 -19.88
C MET A 791 -10.29 -0.47 -19.87
N LEU A 792 -9.90 -1.60 -19.29
CA LEU A 792 -10.72 -2.82 -19.26
C LEU A 792 -11.84 -2.77 -18.21
N ASN A 793 -11.65 -1.98 -17.14
CA ASN A 793 -12.65 -1.82 -16.08
C ASN A 793 -13.16 -0.38 -15.91
N PRO A 794 -13.90 0.18 -16.91
CA PRO A 794 -14.46 1.53 -16.82
C PRO A 794 -15.30 1.78 -15.57
N ASP A 795 -16.22 0.87 -15.23
CA ASP A 795 -17.13 1.05 -14.08
C ASP A 795 -16.37 1.15 -12.76
N GLY A 796 -15.36 0.31 -12.56
CA GLY A 796 -14.50 0.40 -11.37
C GLY A 796 -13.79 1.74 -11.27
N VAL A 797 -13.27 2.25 -12.39
CA VAL A 797 -12.60 3.56 -12.44
C VAL A 797 -13.57 4.70 -12.15
N ILE A 798 -14.75 4.68 -12.79
CA ILE A 798 -15.78 5.70 -12.62
C ILE A 798 -16.20 5.80 -11.15
N ASN A 799 -16.45 4.65 -10.50
CA ASN A 799 -16.95 4.62 -9.12
C ASN A 799 -15.87 4.72 -8.03
N GLY A 800 -14.59 4.85 -8.40
CA GLY A 800 -13.49 5.01 -7.44
C GLY A 800 -13.13 3.72 -6.69
N ASN A 801 -13.21 2.56 -7.34
CA ASN A 801 -12.85 1.27 -6.76
C ASN A 801 -11.34 0.98 -6.85
N ASP A 802 -10.85 0.04 -6.04
CA ASP A 802 -9.46 -0.42 -5.98
C ASP A 802 -9.23 -1.75 -6.75
N LEU A 803 -9.94 -2.82 -6.38
CA LEU A 803 -9.73 -4.20 -6.87
C LEU A 803 -11.07 -4.92 -7.07
N VAL A 804 -11.86 -4.51 -8.06
CA VAL A 804 -13.06 -5.29 -8.43
C VAL A 804 -12.69 -6.42 -9.39
N ARG A 805 -12.79 -7.67 -8.92
CA ARG A 805 -12.71 -8.89 -9.75
C ARG A 805 -13.98 -9.13 -10.60
N HIS A 806 -15.07 -8.42 -10.31
CA HIS A 806 -16.34 -8.51 -11.02
C HIS A 806 -16.49 -7.44 -12.10
N SER A 807 -15.60 -7.43 -13.09
CA SER A 807 -15.93 -6.88 -14.40
C SER A 807 -16.81 -7.90 -15.12
N SER A 808 -18.12 -7.90 -14.81
CA SER A 808 -19.07 -8.73 -15.55
C SER A 808 -19.51 -7.94 -16.80
N PHE A 809 -19.13 -8.37 -17.99
CA PHE A 809 -19.65 -7.75 -19.21
C PHE A 809 -21.10 -8.18 -19.44
N ARG A 810 -21.95 -7.27 -19.94
CA ARG A 810 -23.27 -7.65 -20.47
C ARG A 810 -23.05 -8.23 -21.87
N MET A 811 -23.23 -9.55 -22.01
CA MET A 811 -23.04 -10.32 -23.26
C MET A 811 -24.28 -10.34 -24.17
N GLU A 812 -25.28 -9.48 -23.93
CA GLU A 812 -26.49 -9.45 -24.76
C GLU A 812 -26.23 -8.88 -26.17
N ASP A 813 -25.17 -8.08 -26.36
CA ASP A 813 -24.85 -7.44 -27.64
C ASP A 813 -23.99 -8.30 -28.58
N CYS A 814 -23.45 -9.45 -28.13
CA CYS A 814 -22.59 -10.34 -28.93
C CYS A 814 -23.30 -11.62 -29.44
N GLY A 815 -24.61 -11.76 -29.24
CA GLY A 815 -25.38 -12.90 -29.76
C GLY A 815 -25.12 -14.25 -29.07
N VAL A 816 -24.59 -14.26 -27.83
CA VAL A 816 -24.28 -15.49 -27.08
C VAL A 816 -25.24 -15.66 -25.89
N GLN A 817 -25.92 -16.79 -25.83
CA GLN A 817 -26.82 -17.13 -24.73
C GLN A 817 -26.02 -17.61 -23.51
N GLY A 818 -25.99 -16.78 -22.46
CA GLY A 818 -25.95 -17.21 -21.06
C GLY A 818 -24.71 -17.93 -20.52
N HIS A 819 -23.53 -17.30 -20.50
CA HIS A 819 -22.49 -17.59 -19.49
C HIS A 819 -21.75 -16.32 -19.05
N GLN A 820 -21.71 -16.08 -17.74
CA GLN A 820 -21.01 -14.98 -17.06
C GLN A 820 -19.49 -15.23 -17.17
N LEU A 821 -18.75 -14.39 -17.89
CA LEU A 821 -17.28 -14.45 -17.89
C LEU A 821 -16.77 -13.95 -16.53
N THR A 822 -16.56 -14.88 -15.60
CA THR A 822 -15.60 -14.72 -14.50
C THR A 822 -14.20 -14.92 -15.08
N TYR A 823 -13.32 -13.92 -14.95
CA TYR A 823 -11.96 -14.01 -15.48
C TYR A 823 -11.18 -15.20 -14.88
N PRO A 824 -10.62 -16.10 -15.71
CA PRO A 824 -9.54 -16.98 -15.29
C PRO A 824 -8.20 -16.21 -15.28
N SER A 825 -7.22 -16.71 -14.53
CA SER A 825 -5.87 -16.12 -14.41
C SER A 825 -5.15 -15.99 -15.76
N PRO A 826 -4.21 -15.03 -15.94
CA PRO A 826 -3.56 -14.78 -17.21
C PRO A 826 -2.44 -15.79 -17.49
N THR A 827 -2.74 -16.93 -18.10
CA THR A 827 -1.71 -17.82 -18.67
C THR A 827 -2.23 -18.62 -19.86
N GLU A 828 -2.35 -18.02 -21.05
CA GLU A 828 -2.60 -18.78 -22.29
C GLU A 828 -1.87 -18.15 -23.48
N LYS A 829 -1.18 -18.97 -24.28
CA LYS A 829 -0.61 -18.61 -25.59
C LYS A 829 -0.72 -19.81 -26.52
N LYS A 830 -1.46 -19.66 -27.64
CA LYS A 830 -1.09 -20.13 -28.98
C LYS A 830 -2.16 -19.69 -30.00
N THR A 831 -2.05 -18.43 -30.42
CA THR A 831 -2.46 -17.94 -31.74
C THR A 831 -1.35 -16.98 -32.18
N ASN A 832 -1.24 -16.67 -33.48
CA ASN A 832 -0.25 -15.73 -34.02
C ASN A 832 -0.43 -14.27 -33.52
N ALA A 833 -1.21 -14.06 -32.46
CA ALA A 833 -1.40 -12.81 -31.76
C ALA A 833 -0.53 -12.79 -30.48
N GLY A 834 0.33 -11.80 -30.33
CA GLY A 834 0.94 -11.54 -29.04
C GLY A 834 -0.01 -10.72 -28.16
N ILE A 835 -0.19 -11.13 -26.90
CA ILE A 835 -0.96 -10.38 -25.90
C ILE A 835 0.01 -9.76 -24.90
N PHE A 836 -0.05 -8.44 -24.72
CA PHE A 836 0.67 -7.68 -23.71
C PHE A 836 -0.32 -7.10 -22.71
N LEU A 837 -0.23 -7.55 -21.46
CA LEU A 837 -0.92 -6.93 -20.33
C LEU A 837 0.00 -5.88 -19.71
N ILE A 838 -0.45 -4.62 -19.66
CA ILE A 838 0.22 -3.56 -18.91
C ILE A 838 -0.32 -3.60 -17.47
N ASN A 839 0.29 -4.44 -16.65
CA ASN A 839 0.20 -4.37 -15.19
C ASN A 839 1.53 -3.81 -14.69
N VAL A 840 1.50 -2.75 -13.86
CA VAL A 840 2.70 -2.05 -13.38
C VAL A 840 2.76 -2.07 -11.86
#